data_AF-A0A7C1ILY9-F1
#
_entry.id   AF-A0A7C1ILY9-F1
#
_cell.length_a   1.000
_cell.length_b   1.000
_cell.length_c   1.000
_cell.angle_alpha   90.00
_cell.angle_beta   90.00
_cell.angle_gamma   90.00
#
_symmetry.space_group_name_H-M   'P 1'
#
loop_
_entity.id
_entity.type
_entity.pdbx_description
1 polymer ?
#
loop_
_entity_poly.entity_id
_entity_poly.type
_entity_poly.pdbx_seq_one_letter_code
_entity_poly.pdbx_strand_id
1 'polypeptide(L)'
;MTMNPTTRLIAIGMAAVMGWALAVPLVRAQEHSPQDVNRESAKRWEETIAQFRRYDEQNGFPSEAVLFVGSSSIAGWPTQTSFPEFSVINRGFGGSIYSDILHYAESVIFPYHPRVIVFYSGDNDPFWGKTAEEIADDVKRLVDQVHQRLPQTHLVVMATKISRARMDRAEHYTAFNAMLQTLAASNERVHYFDSASLLLDKEGRPDLRYFVEDQLHLNAEGYRRWSDHLRPLLAQLVADRNERMFYVSPDGDDAADGTHVESPVRTLARAFERVSQTPKDKPITVYLRGGRYAITEPLNLGSEHSGSAERPVTVCAYPNERPLITGGRRVTGWQRHDENLWKAEIADVKAGDWYFTQLFVNGHRRTRARTPNAGFFRVAGFPDGGNEKPYNTPSQQFAFHPGDLKSDWSHPTDAKVIVYHFWTDTHLPIADIDADRHLVSFQHPSGKRFTDDFTSDGARYIVENVFEALDAPGQWYLNRHTGILYYWPTVEEDMPQAEVIAPVAPALLRLEGDPLGRRYVEHLRFEGIGFAHTQWELPPGDCNNAQASSTVPAAVSLKGARHVHFDRCTFERLGTYAVEIREGCRDNRFTRNHIVDVAGGGFRVTGGNEHSHPLLRTGETVIADNRIGPYGQVFASAVGVLLMHTDGNRVEHNEIHHGYYTGVSVGWHWGYQRSVSRDNRIAYNHIHHIGQGLLSDMGGIYTLGVSPGTVLVGNRIHDVQANRYGGWGIYNDEGSSHILVEDNLVYDTKFAGYNIHYAKEITVRNNIFAFGRLEQLSRSIIEPHKSCFFERNIVYFEQGELLNNQWGDRPYEFYYQPRPGGTRTTESTFDMDWNVYFNPNLPPEQARFNGKSFDHWNKAGKDRHSRWADPRFVNAEARDFRLRPDSPALELGFRPLDPDRAGPRQRTPAVN
;
A
#
# COMPACT_ATOMS: atom_id res chain seq x y z
N MET A 1 -64.22 31.48 8.43
CA MET A 1 -65.42 30.61 8.46
C MET A 1 -65.12 29.48 9.44
N THR A 2 -65.51 29.63 10.72
CA THR A 2 -66.70 28.98 11.34
C THR A 2 -66.61 27.46 11.28
N MET A 3 -66.68 26.63 12.34
CA MET A 3 -67.10 26.73 13.74
C MET A 3 -66.58 25.47 14.48
N ASN A 4 -66.43 25.58 15.81
CA ASN A 4 -66.30 24.51 16.82
C ASN A 4 -67.71 23.85 17.07
N PRO A 5 -68.04 22.99 18.08
CA PRO A 5 -67.28 22.11 19.00
C PRO A 5 -67.99 20.75 19.38
N THR A 6 -67.43 20.03 20.37
CA THR A 6 -68.08 19.43 21.58
C THR A 6 -68.66 17.97 21.67
N THR A 7 -68.02 17.19 22.58
CA THR A 7 -68.52 16.36 23.73
C THR A 7 -69.45 15.12 23.58
N ARG A 8 -69.05 13.95 24.15
CA ARG A 8 -69.45 13.38 25.49
C ARG A 8 -69.27 11.84 25.59
N LEU A 9 -68.44 11.42 26.56
CA LEU A 9 -68.60 10.36 27.59
C LEU A 9 -69.79 9.36 27.52
N ILE A 10 -69.52 8.04 27.66
CA ILE A 10 -70.01 7.10 28.72
C ILE A 10 -69.79 5.59 28.38
N ALA A 11 -69.13 4.90 29.33
CA ALA A 11 -69.31 3.52 29.85
C ALA A 11 -69.08 2.19 29.07
N ILE A 12 -68.22 1.37 29.70
CA ILE A 12 -68.40 -0.03 30.17
C ILE A 12 -68.60 -1.16 29.13
N GLY A 13 -67.57 -2.04 29.06
CA GLY A 13 -67.70 -3.44 29.50
C GLY A 13 -68.00 -4.54 28.48
N MET A 14 -66.97 -5.37 28.27
CA MET A 14 -67.00 -6.84 28.13
C MET A 14 -67.74 -7.55 26.96
N ALA A 15 -66.90 -8.29 26.19
CA ALA A 15 -66.98 -9.73 25.92
C ALA A 15 -67.36 -10.24 24.51
N ALA A 16 -66.51 -11.18 24.07
CA ALA A 16 -66.70 -12.34 23.18
C ALA A 16 -66.99 -12.06 21.68
N VAL A 17 -66.04 -12.31 20.77
CA VAL A 17 -65.52 -13.60 20.23
C VAL A 17 -66.38 -14.18 19.10
N MET A 18 -65.66 -14.49 18.01
CA MET A 18 -65.94 -15.39 16.88
C MET A 18 -66.76 -14.89 15.68
N GLY A 19 -66.12 -14.93 14.51
CA GLY A 19 -66.81 -15.26 13.27
C GLY A 19 -66.06 -15.04 11.94
N TRP A 20 -65.66 -16.16 11.32
CA TRP A 20 -65.49 -16.42 9.86
C TRP A 20 -64.18 -15.95 9.20
N ALA A 21 -63.22 -16.83 8.88
CA ALA A 21 -63.18 -17.94 7.90
C ALA A 21 -62.44 -17.50 6.62
N LEU A 22 -61.17 -17.94 6.48
CA LEU A 22 -60.37 -17.82 5.25
C LEU A 22 -60.31 -19.19 4.56
N ALA A 23 -60.74 -19.22 3.30
CA ALA A 23 -60.58 -20.36 2.40
C ALA A 23 -59.11 -20.47 1.94
N VAL A 24 -58.55 -21.67 2.02
CA VAL A 24 -57.23 -22.03 1.48
C VAL A 24 -57.45 -22.75 0.15
N PRO A 25 -56.80 -22.36 -0.96
CA PRO A 25 -56.71 -23.23 -2.12
C PRO A 25 -55.59 -24.27 -1.90
N LEU A 26 -55.95 -25.54 -2.10
CA LEU A 26 -55.01 -26.67 -2.17
C LEU A 26 -54.02 -26.45 -3.33
N VAL A 27 -52.73 -26.32 -3.02
CA VAL A 27 -51.65 -26.51 -4.00
C VAL A 27 -50.98 -27.86 -3.71
N ARG A 28 -50.94 -28.72 -4.73
CA ARG A 28 -50.26 -30.02 -4.69
C ARG A 28 -48.76 -29.81 -4.48
N ALA A 29 -48.18 -30.59 -3.57
CA ALA A 29 -46.74 -30.66 -3.33
C ALA A 29 -46.01 -31.10 -4.60
N GLN A 30 -45.13 -30.24 -5.10
CA GLN A 30 -44.01 -30.64 -5.95
C GLN A 30 -42.77 -30.72 -5.06
N GLU A 31 -42.05 -31.84 -5.15
CA GLU A 31 -40.77 -32.01 -4.49
C GLU A 31 -39.75 -31.03 -5.11
N HIS A 32 -39.17 -30.18 -4.27
CA HIS A 32 -38.08 -29.28 -4.63
C HIS A 32 -36.84 -29.62 -3.81
N SER A 33 -35.68 -29.44 -4.44
CA SER A 33 -34.38 -29.75 -3.84
C SER A 33 -34.02 -28.71 -2.76
N PRO A 34 -33.22 -29.07 -1.72
CA PRO A 34 -32.88 -28.17 -0.61
C PRO A 34 -32.14 -26.87 -1.02
N GLN A 35 -31.59 -26.80 -2.23
CA GLN A 35 -30.81 -25.65 -2.70
C GLN A 35 -31.67 -24.51 -3.27
N ASP A 36 -32.94 -24.76 -3.61
CA ASP A 36 -33.81 -23.77 -4.26
C ASP A 36 -34.51 -22.81 -3.26
N VAL A 37 -34.46 -23.11 -1.95
CA VAL A 37 -35.12 -22.32 -0.89
C VAL A 37 -34.36 -21.02 -0.55
N ASN A 38 -33.14 -20.83 -1.05
CA ASN A 38 -32.20 -19.84 -0.51
C ASN A 38 -32.08 -18.52 -1.29
N ARG A 39 -32.85 -18.27 -2.36
CA ARG A 39 -32.76 -17.00 -3.14
C ARG A 39 -33.99 -16.09 -3.08
N GLU A 40 -35.19 -16.60 -2.79
CA GLU A 40 -36.39 -15.75 -2.61
C GLU A 40 -36.69 -15.40 -1.13
N SER A 41 -36.14 -16.14 -0.16
CA SER A 41 -36.36 -15.91 1.28
C SER A 41 -35.63 -14.69 1.86
N ALA A 42 -34.52 -14.27 1.23
CA ALA A 42 -33.58 -13.29 1.77
C ALA A 42 -34.09 -11.84 1.87
N LYS A 43 -35.32 -11.54 1.43
CA LYS A 43 -35.92 -10.19 1.54
C LYS A 43 -36.99 -10.05 2.63
N ARG A 44 -37.30 -11.13 3.36
CA ARG A 44 -38.42 -11.16 4.30
C ARG A 44 -38.36 -10.10 5.39
N TRP A 45 -37.14 -9.75 5.82
CA TRP A 45 -36.90 -8.81 6.92
C TRP A 45 -36.34 -7.47 6.46
N GLU A 46 -36.21 -7.24 5.14
CA GLU A 46 -35.58 -6.03 4.60
C GLU A 46 -36.21 -4.74 5.12
N GLU A 47 -37.54 -4.72 5.28
CA GLU A 47 -38.23 -3.55 5.82
C GLU A 47 -37.85 -3.29 7.28
N THR A 48 -37.78 -4.34 8.12
CA THR A 48 -37.33 -4.22 9.51
C THR A 48 -35.87 -3.78 9.60
N ILE A 49 -35.00 -4.35 8.76
CA ILE A 49 -33.58 -3.94 8.72
C ILE A 49 -33.44 -2.50 8.24
N ALA A 50 -34.24 -2.07 7.27
CA ALA A 50 -34.28 -0.68 6.82
C ALA A 50 -34.78 0.27 7.91
N GLN A 51 -35.71 -0.16 8.78
CA GLN A 51 -36.14 0.63 9.94
C GLN A 51 -35.01 0.81 10.95
N PHE A 52 -34.21 -0.23 11.24
CA PHE A 52 -33.02 -0.08 12.08
C PHE A 52 -32.04 0.94 11.51
N ARG A 53 -31.72 0.84 10.21
CA ARG A 53 -30.82 1.79 9.55
C ARG A 53 -31.31 3.23 9.65
N ARG A 54 -32.59 3.49 9.37
CA ARG A 54 -33.18 4.84 9.49
C ARG A 54 -33.17 5.35 10.93
N TYR A 55 -33.45 4.50 11.91
CA TYR A 55 -33.39 4.89 13.31
C TYR A 55 -31.96 5.29 13.71
N ASP A 56 -30.97 4.51 13.29
CA ASP A 56 -29.56 4.74 13.60
C ASP A 56 -29.03 6.01 12.95
N GLU A 57 -29.40 6.27 11.70
CA GLU A 57 -29.09 7.52 10.99
C GLU A 57 -29.64 8.77 11.70
N GLN A 58 -30.79 8.64 12.39
CA GLN A 58 -31.47 9.77 13.03
C GLN A 58 -31.08 9.99 14.49
N ASN A 59 -30.71 8.92 15.22
CA ASN A 59 -30.59 8.96 16.68
C ASN A 59 -29.18 8.61 17.20
N GLY A 60 -28.30 8.05 16.36
CA GLY A 60 -27.03 7.48 16.82
C GLY A 60 -27.24 6.28 17.76
N PHE A 61 -26.13 5.68 18.21
CA PHE A 61 -26.15 4.56 19.15
C PHE A 61 -24.91 4.59 20.05
N PRO A 62 -25.01 4.02 21.28
CA PRO A 62 -23.89 4.02 22.21
C PRO A 62 -22.75 3.11 21.75
N SER A 63 -21.51 3.58 21.89
CA SER A 63 -20.30 2.80 21.63
C SER A 63 -20.06 1.70 22.68
N GLU A 64 -19.38 0.61 22.30
CA GLU A 64 -19.06 -0.52 23.20
C GLU A 64 -20.29 -1.11 23.91
N ALA A 65 -21.47 -1.03 23.29
CA ALA A 65 -22.72 -1.51 23.86
C ALA A 65 -22.79 -3.05 24.02
N VAL A 66 -23.73 -3.51 24.84
CA VAL A 66 -24.24 -4.87 24.79
C VAL A 66 -25.30 -4.92 23.70
N LEU A 67 -24.98 -5.60 22.60
CA LEU A 67 -25.88 -5.76 21.46
C LEU A 67 -26.65 -7.07 21.58
N PHE A 68 -27.97 -7.02 21.56
CA PHE A 68 -28.83 -8.19 21.53
C PHE A 68 -29.32 -8.42 20.09
N VAL A 69 -29.04 -9.59 19.52
CA VAL A 69 -29.41 -9.94 18.14
C VAL A 69 -30.14 -11.28 18.14
N GLY A 70 -31.28 -11.38 17.46
CA GLY A 70 -32.01 -12.64 17.47
C GLY A 70 -33.44 -12.59 16.98
N SER A 71 -34.18 -13.64 17.34
CA SER A 71 -35.58 -13.84 16.95
C SER A 71 -36.56 -12.98 17.77
N SER A 72 -37.85 -13.31 17.73
CA SER A 72 -38.91 -12.60 18.47
C SER A 72 -38.68 -12.58 19.98
N SER A 73 -37.89 -13.52 20.51
CA SER A 73 -37.53 -13.53 21.93
C SER A 73 -36.55 -12.42 22.30
N ILE A 74 -35.71 -11.97 21.36
CA ILE A 74 -34.91 -10.75 21.55
C ILE A 74 -35.75 -9.52 21.25
N ALA A 75 -36.52 -9.54 20.15
CA ALA A 75 -37.34 -8.40 19.75
C ALA A 75 -38.37 -7.99 20.82
N GLY A 76 -38.93 -8.98 21.52
CA GLY A 76 -39.89 -8.77 22.61
C GLY A 76 -39.27 -8.54 23.99
N TRP A 77 -37.95 -8.62 24.14
CA TRP A 77 -37.28 -8.39 25.42
C TRP A 77 -37.08 -6.89 25.65
N PRO A 78 -37.62 -6.31 26.74
CA PRO A 78 -37.36 -4.91 27.11
C PRO A 78 -35.93 -4.70 27.63
N THR A 79 -34.92 -4.97 26.81
CA THR A 79 -33.51 -5.09 27.20
C THR A 79 -32.96 -3.84 27.89
N GLN A 80 -33.31 -2.64 27.43
CA GLN A 80 -32.86 -1.39 28.06
C GLN A 80 -33.39 -1.22 29.50
N THR A 81 -34.62 -1.65 29.78
CA THR A 81 -35.20 -1.62 31.14
C THR A 81 -34.69 -2.78 31.99
N SER A 82 -34.41 -3.93 31.37
CA SER A 82 -33.84 -5.09 32.03
C SER A 82 -32.39 -4.89 32.47
N PHE A 83 -31.61 -4.12 31.71
CA PHE A 83 -30.19 -3.86 31.96
C PHE A 83 -29.87 -2.36 31.95
N PRO A 84 -30.44 -1.58 32.90
CA PRO A 84 -30.26 -0.12 32.94
C PRO A 84 -28.81 0.32 33.19
N GLU A 85 -27.94 -0.56 33.68
CA GLU A 85 -26.53 -0.32 33.94
C GLU A 85 -25.64 -0.43 32.68
N PHE A 86 -26.15 -1.00 31.60
CA PHE A 86 -25.42 -1.14 30.35
C PHE A 86 -26.01 -0.22 29.28
N SER A 87 -25.15 0.24 28.37
CA SER A 87 -25.60 0.74 27.08
C SER A 87 -26.06 -0.45 26.26
N VAL A 88 -27.35 -0.49 25.90
CA VAL A 88 -27.94 -1.65 25.24
C VAL A 88 -28.47 -1.28 23.86
N ILE A 89 -28.22 -2.15 22.88
CA ILE A 89 -28.81 -2.05 21.55
C ILE A 89 -29.60 -3.34 21.31
N ASN A 90 -30.86 -3.22 20.89
CA ASN A 90 -31.70 -4.37 20.54
C ASN A 90 -31.90 -4.42 19.01
N ARG A 91 -31.46 -5.52 18.40
CA ARG A 91 -31.62 -5.85 16.97
C ARG A 91 -32.28 -7.21 16.81
N GLY A 92 -33.29 -7.49 17.65
CA GLY A 92 -34.19 -8.60 17.45
C GLY A 92 -35.17 -8.31 16.32
N PHE A 93 -35.34 -9.25 15.40
CA PHE A 93 -36.37 -9.20 14.36
C PHE A 93 -37.14 -10.53 14.35
N GLY A 94 -38.46 -10.42 14.51
CA GLY A 94 -39.33 -11.55 14.87
C GLY A 94 -39.33 -12.66 13.83
N GLY A 95 -39.38 -13.93 14.26
CA GLY A 95 -39.46 -15.07 13.34
C GLY A 95 -38.17 -15.41 12.57
N SER A 96 -37.06 -14.72 12.84
CA SER A 96 -35.76 -15.00 12.21
C SER A 96 -35.17 -16.34 12.65
N ILE A 97 -34.28 -16.86 11.79
CA ILE A 97 -33.43 -18.04 11.99
C ILE A 97 -31.95 -17.64 11.92
N TYR A 98 -31.00 -18.52 12.30
CA TYR A 98 -29.58 -18.12 12.35
C TYR A 98 -29.00 -17.71 10.98
N SER A 99 -29.45 -18.31 9.88
CA SER A 99 -29.04 -17.90 8.54
C SER A 99 -29.50 -16.49 8.15
N ASP A 100 -30.62 -15.99 8.72
CA ASP A 100 -31.06 -14.61 8.47
C ASP A 100 -30.12 -13.63 9.18
N ILE A 101 -29.70 -13.95 10.41
CA ILE A 101 -28.74 -13.15 11.17
C ILE A 101 -27.40 -13.11 10.43
N LEU A 102 -26.94 -14.26 9.93
CA LEU A 102 -25.72 -14.36 9.13
C LEU A 102 -25.80 -13.49 7.86
N HIS A 103 -26.94 -13.53 7.15
CA HIS A 103 -27.16 -12.71 5.96
C HIS A 103 -27.13 -11.21 6.27
N TYR A 104 -27.78 -10.79 7.37
CA TYR A 104 -27.94 -9.37 7.73
C TYR A 104 -26.87 -8.83 8.69
N ALA A 105 -25.81 -9.59 9.01
CA ALA A 105 -24.77 -9.20 9.96
C ALA A 105 -24.15 -7.81 9.66
N GLU A 106 -23.99 -7.47 8.36
CA GLU A 106 -23.58 -6.15 7.86
C GLU A 106 -24.43 -4.99 8.36
N SER A 107 -25.72 -5.22 8.58
CA SER A 107 -26.65 -4.20 9.06
C SER A 107 -26.91 -4.28 10.56
N VAL A 108 -26.95 -5.49 11.14
CA VAL A 108 -27.43 -5.69 12.52
C VAL A 108 -26.33 -5.92 13.55
N ILE A 109 -25.07 -6.07 13.14
CA ILE A 109 -23.93 -6.28 14.06
C ILE A 109 -22.85 -5.23 13.85
N PHE A 110 -22.28 -5.18 12.64
CA PHE A 110 -21.03 -4.47 12.39
C PHE A 110 -21.07 -2.94 12.55
N PRO A 111 -22.20 -2.24 12.30
CA PRO A 111 -22.26 -0.79 12.52
C PRO A 111 -22.00 -0.40 13.99
N TYR A 112 -22.29 -1.29 14.94
CA TYR A 112 -22.35 -0.94 16.37
C TYR A 112 -21.04 -1.11 17.14
N HIS A 113 -20.05 -1.82 16.59
CA HIS A 113 -18.81 -2.19 17.28
C HIS A 113 -19.01 -2.62 18.75
N PRO A 114 -19.91 -3.58 19.02
CA PRO A 114 -20.33 -3.91 20.38
C PRO A 114 -19.24 -4.60 21.20
N ARG A 115 -19.26 -4.38 22.52
CA ARG A 115 -18.37 -5.07 23.47
C ARG A 115 -18.80 -6.53 23.65
N VAL A 116 -20.11 -6.74 23.80
CA VAL A 116 -20.72 -8.05 23.93
C VAL A 116 -21.87 -8.17 22.95
N ILE A 117 -21.98 -9.29 22.25
CA ILE A 117 -23.17 -9.64 21.48
C ILE A 117 -23.87 -10.80 22.15
N VAL A 118 -25.15 -10.66 22.42
CA VAL A 118 -26.01 -11.72 22.93
C VAL A 118 -26.85 -12.24 21.77
N PHE A 119 -26.61 -13.48 21.36
CA PHE A 119 -27.34 -14.16 20.31
C PHE A 119 -28.40 -15.09 20.87
N TYR A 120 -29.63 -14.98 20.34
CA TYR A 120 -30.69 -15.95 20.57
C TYR A 120 -31.51 -16.19 19.30
N SER A 121 -31.46 -17.42 18.79
CA SER A 121 -32.37 -17.94 17.77
C SER A 121 -32.45 -19.47 17.90
N GLY A 122 -32.75 -20.21 16.83
CA GLY A 122 -32.74 -21.67 16.84
C GLY A 122 -34.09 -22.31 17.18
N ASP A 123 -35.02 -21.57 17.79
CA ASP A 123 -36.36 -22.12 18.06
C ASP A 123 -37.20 -22.22 16.78
N ASN A 124 -37.01 -21.29 15.84
CA ASN A 124 -37.70 -21.23 14.55
C ASN A 124 -37.07 -22.11 13.48
N ASP A 125 -35.76 -22.35 13.53
CA ASP A 125 -35.00 -23.06 12.49
C ASP A 125 -35.57 -24.46 12.15
N PRO A 126 -36.01 -25.30 13.12
CA PRO A 126 -36.60 -26.59 12.79
C PRO A 126 -37.95 -26.47 12.08
N PHE A 127 -38.66 -25.35 12.23
CA PHE A 127 -39.88 -25.10 11.46
C PHE A 127 -39.57 -24.97 9.95
N TRP A 128 -38.37 -24.51 9.63
CA TRP A 128 -37.86 -24.36 8.26
C TRP A 128 -37.06 -25.58 7.78
N GLY A 129 -37.15 -26.70 8.51
CA GLY A 129 -36.57 -27.97 8.10
C GLY A 129 -35.08 -28.15 8.39
N LYS A 130 -34.44 -27.22 9.11
CA LYS A 130 -33.02 -27.34 9.47
C LYS A 130 -32.78 -28.38 10.55
N THR A 131 -31.69 -29.14 10.44
CA THR A 131 -31.21 -30.03 11.50
C THR A 131 -30.42 -29.27 12.57
N ALA A 132 -30.18 -29.89 13.74
CA ALA A 132 -29.42 -29.24 14.82
C ALA A 132 -27.99 -28.91 14.39
N GLU A 133 -27.39 -29.76 13.57
CA GLU A 133 -26.06 -29.61 12.99
C GLU A 133 -26.01 -28.42 12.02
N GLU A 134 -26.98 -28.28 11.12
CA GLU A 134 -27.02 -27.16 10.18
C GLU A 134 -27.15 -25.80 10.88
N ILE A 135 -27.91 -25.76 11.98
CA ILE A 135 -28.04 -24.54 12.80
C ILE A 135 -26.72 -24.25 13.52
N ALA A 136 -26.07 -25.27 14.08
CA ALA A 136 -24.77 -25.12 14.73
C ALA A 136 -23.69 -24.61 13.76
N ASP A 137 -23.70 -25.07 12.51
CA ASP A 137 -22.82 -24.59 11.44
C ASP A 137 -23.11 -23.13 11.06
N ASP A 138 -24.38 -22.69 11.05
CA ASP A 138 -24.72 -21.27 10.89
C ASP A 138 -24.17 -20.42 12.04
N VAL A 139 -24.31 -20.88 13.29
CA VAL A 139 -23.78 -20.16 14.45
C VAL A 139 -22.26 -20.09 14.38
N LYS A 140 -21.59 -21.18 14.01
CA LYS A 140 -20.14 -21.21 13.84
C LYS A 140 -19.69 -20.20 12.77
N ARG A 141 -20.34 -20.18 11.60
CA ARG A 141 -20.05 -19.20 10.53
C ARG A 141 -20.27 -17.77 10.99
N LEU A 142 -21.32 -17.52 11.76
CA LEU A 142 -21.61 -16.19 12.32
C LEU A 142 -20.52 -15.77 13.33
N VAL A 143 -20.13 -16.67 14.22
CA VAL A 143 -19.02 -16.46 15.18
C VAL A 143 -17.73 -16.14 14.43
N ASP A 144 -17.37 -16.93 13.42
CA ASP A 144 -16.17 -16.74 12.60
C ASP A 144 -16.21 -15.38 11.88
N GLN A 145 -17.35 -15.01 11.28
CA GLN A 145 -17.54 -13.72 10.61
C GLN A 145 -17.41 -12.54 11.59
N VAL A 146 -17.98 -12.67 12.80
CA VAL A 146 -17.89 -11.63 13.83
C VAL A 146 -16.46 -11.47 14.32
N HIS A 147 -15.79 -12.54 14.73
CA HIS A 147 -14.41 -12.45 15.25
C HIS A 147 -13.40 -12.07 14.17
N GLN A 148 -13.67 -12.31 12.89
CA GLN A 148 -12.82 -11.80 11.81
C GLN A 148 -12.83 -10.27 11.72
N ARG A 149 -13.97 -9.62 11.97
CA ARG A 149 -14.14 -8.16 11.88
C ARG A 149 -14.00 -7.45 13.23
N LEU A 150 -14.46 -8.10 14.29
CA LEU A 150 -14.51 -7.62 15.66
C LEU A 150 -13.82 -8.65 16.58
N PRO A 151 -12.49 -8.83 16.44
CA PRO A 151 -11.76 -9.89 17.15
C PRO A 151 -11.80 -9.74 18.67
N GLN A 152 -12.17 -8.55 19.16
CA GLN A 152 -12.23 -8.26 20.58
C GLN A 152 -13.61 -8.49 21.22
N THR A 153 -14.66 -8.70 20.43
CA THR A 153 -16.04 -8.80 20.93
C THR A 153 -16.31 -10.15 21.59
N HIS A 154 -16.90 -10.13 22.77
CA HIS A 154 -17.41 -11.34 23.41
C HIS A 154 -18.78 -11.71 22.84
N LEU A 155 -19.00 -13.00 22.59
CA LEU A 155 -20.27 -13.51 22.07
C LEU A 155 -20.91 -14.38 23.14
N VAL A 156 -22.17 -14.11 23.47
CA VAL A 156 -22.99 -14.94 24.37
C VAL A 156 -24.00 -15.66 23.50
N VAL A 157 -23.83 -16.97 23.31
CA VAL A 157 -24.81 -17.81 22.63
C VAL A 157 -25.78 -18.38 23.66
N MET A 158 -27.05 -17.97 23.56
CA MET A 158 -28.08 -18.41 24.48
C MET A 158 -28.68 -19.74 24.04
N ALA A 159 -28.84 -20.66 24.99
CA ALA A 159 -29.54 -21.92 24.76
C ALA A 159 -30.96 -21.67 24.26
N THR A 160 -31.37 -22.34 23.18
CA THR A 160 -32.74 -22.29 22.66
C THR A 160 -33.71 -22.86 23.69
N LYS A 161 -34.77 -22.11 24.00
CA LYS A 161 -35.73 -22.48 25.05
C LYS A 161 -36.62 -23.64 24.58
N ILE A 162 -36.99 -24.51 25.51
CA ILE A 162 -38.03 -25.51 25.29
C ILE A 162 -39.35 -24.90 25.76
N SER A 163 -40.35 -24.87 24.90
CA SER A 163 -41.66 -24.26 25.17
C SER A 163 -42.76 -25.29 24.95
N ARG A 164 -43.89 -25.14 25.65
CA ARG A 164 -44.99 -26.11 25.55
C ARG A 164 -45.58 -26.15 24.13
N ALA A 165 -45.57 -25.02 23.44
CA ALA A 165 -46.02 -24.90 22.04
C ALA A 165 -45.13 -25.64 21.02
N ARG A 166 -43.90 -26.02 21.39
CA ARG A 166 -42.93 -26.70 20.50
C ARG A 166 -42.29 -27.94 21.16
N MET A 167 -43.05 -28.63 22.01
CA MET A 167 -42.56 -29.84 22.71
C MET A 167 -42.22 -30.99 21.78
N ASP A 168 -42.84 -31.04 20.61
CA ASP A 168 -42.53 -32.00 19.54
C ASP A 168 -41.07 -31.91 19.05
N ARG A 169 -40.36 -30.83 19.38
CA ARG A 169 -38.98 -30.54 18.96
C ARG A 169 -38.00 -30.46 20.12
N ALA A 170 -38.40 -30.86 21.32
CA ALA A 170 -37.56 -30.74 22.52
C ALA A 170 -36.20 -31.42 22.35
N GLU A 171 -36.16 -32.64 21.78
CA GLU A 171 -34.91 -33.38 21.51
C GLU A 171 -33.98 -32.62 20.55
N HIS A 172 -34.55 -31.96 19.54
CA HIS A 172 -33.80 -31.14 18.60
C HIS A 172 -33.14 -29.96 19.33
N TYR A 173 -33.88 -29.24 20.16
CA TYR A 173 -33.33 -28.12 20.93
C TYR A 173 -32.26 -28.59 21.92
N THR A 174 -32.44 -29.74 22.56
CA THR A 174 -31.43 -30.33 23.44
C THR A 174 -30.15 -30.66 22.67
N ALA A 175 -30.25 -31.29 21.50
CA ALA A 175 -29.10 -31.59 20.65
C ALA A 175 -28.37 -30.32 20.20
N PHE A 176 -29.11 -29.32 19.71
CA PHE A 176 -28.55 -28.03 19.29
C PHE A 176 -27.86 -27.29 20.45
N ASN A 177 -28.48 -27.24 21.62
CA ASN A 177 -27.90 -26.60 22.80
C ASN A 177 -26.58 -27.26 23.25
N ALA A 178 -26.46 -28.58 23.14
CA ALA A 178 -25.21 -29.29 23.42
C ALA A 178 -24.10 -28.93 22.41
N MET A 179 -24.45 -28.68 21.14
CA MET A 179 -23.51 -28.20 20.13
C MET A 179 -23.07 -26.76 20.40
N LEU A 180 -23.99 -25.87 20.81
CA LEU A 180 -23.64 -24.51 21.24
C LEU A 180 -22.67 -24.51 22.42
N GLN A 181 -22.89 -25.39 23.40
CA GLN A 181 -21.99 -25.54 24.55
C GLN A 181 -20.59 -26.00 24.11
N THR A 182 -20.52 -26.93 23.16
CA THR A 182 -19.27 -27.43 22.58
C THR A 182 -18.54 -26.33 21.80
N LEU A 183 -19.28 -25.55 21.00
CA LEU A 183 -18.74 -24.39 20.27
C LEU A 183 -18.15 -23.36 21.24
N ALA A 184 -18.88 -23.01 22.30
CA ALA A 184 -18.40 -22.09 23.33
C ALA A 184 -17.13 -22.61 24.03
N ALA A 185 -17.06 -23.91 24.35
CA ALA A 185 -15.88 -24.51 24.96
C ALA A 185 -14.63 -24.48 24.05
N SER A 186 -14.80 -24.34 22.73
CA SER A 186 -13.70 -24.28 21.75
C SER A 186 -13.11 -22.88 21.55
N ASN A 187 -13.73 -21.83 22.09
CA ASN A 187 -13.32 -20.44 21.87
C ASN A 187 -13.55 -19.60 23.15
N GLU A 188 -12.46 -19.08 23.73
CA GLU A 188 -12.48 -18.31 24.99
C GLU A 188 -13.33 -17.02 24.94
N ARG A 189 -13.68 -16.53 23.74
CA ARG A 189 -14.53 -15.35 23.54
C ARG A 189 -15.98 -15.69 23.23
N VAL A 190 -16.36 -16.97 23.21
CA VAL A 190 -17.74 -17.44 23.04
C VAL A 190 -18.21 -18.06 24.35
N HIS A 191 -19.31 -17.54 24.87
CA HIS A 191 -19.86 -17.89 26.16
C HIS A 191 -21.22 -18.53 25.97
N TYR A 192 -21.39 -19.75 26.49
CA TYR A 192 -22.69 -20.41 26.51
C TYR A 192 -23.50 -19.91 27.70
N PHE A 193 -24.72 -19.41 27.44
CA PHE A 193 -25.67 -19.05 28.49
C PHE A 193 -26.86 -20.01 28.45
N ASP A 194 -27.00 -20.85 29.49
CA ASP A 194 -28.10 -21.80 29.60
C ASP A 194 -29.42 -21.10 29.95
N SER A 195 -30.02 -20.48 28.94
CA SER A 195 -31.30 -19.80 29.07
C SER A 195 -32.49 -20.76 29.13
N ALA A 196 -32.32 -22.00 28.65
CA ALA A 196 -33.37 -22.99 28.51
C ALA A 196 -33.73 -23.61 29.87
N SER A 197 -32.74 -24.08 30.63
CA SER A 197 -32.96 -24.72 31.93
C SER A 197 -33.59 -23.78 32.96
N LEU A 198 -33.40 -22.46 32.81
CA LEU A 198 -33.98 -21.45 33.69
C LEU A 198 -35.51 -21.37 33.62
N LEU A 199 -36.11 -21.95 32.58
CA LEU A 199 -37.54 -21.90 32.29
C LEU A 199 -38.24 -23.25 32.50
N LEU A 200 -37.54 -24.25 33.04
CA LEU A 200 -38.08 -25.58 33.32
C LEU A 200 -38.51 -25.71 34.78
N ASP A 201 -39.55 -26.52 35.02
CA ASP A 201 -39.97 -26.97 36.34
C ASP A 201 -38.99 -28.04 36.89
N LYS A 202 -39.24 -28.51 38.12
CA LYS A 202 -38.40 -29.53 38.78
C LYS A 202 -38.43 -30.88 38.07
N GLU A 203 -39.42 -31.11 37.22
CA GLU A 203 -39.59 -32.32 36.42
C GLU A 203 -39.02 -32.16 35.00
N GLY A 204 -38.35 -31.05 34.70
CA GLY A 204 -37.73 -30.78 33.40
C GLY A 204 -38.70 -30.37 32.30
N ARG A 205 -39.93 -29.97 32.64
CA ARG A 205 -40.95 -29.51 31.68
C ARG A 205 -41.01 -27.98 31.65
N PRO A 206 -41.43 -27.34 30.54
CA PRO A 206 -41.58 -25.88 30.50
C PRO A 206 -42.54 -25.37 31.58
N ASP A 207 -42.04 -24.51 32.46
CA ASP A 207 -42.84 -23.90 33.53
C ASP A 207 -43.66 -22.74 32.97
N LEU A 208 -44.97 -22.97 32.86
CA LEU A 208 -45.90 -22.04 32.20
C LEU A 208 -45.99 -20.68 32.90
N ARG A 209 -45.49 -20.54 34.13
CA ARG A 209 -45.42 -19.23 34.82
C ARG A 209 -44.54 -18.22 34.09
N TYR A 210 -43.64 -18.67 33.23
CA TYR A 210 -42.70 -17.81 32.49
C TYR A 210 -43.16 -17.44 31.08
N PHE A 211 -44.27 -18.01 30.61
CA PHE A 211 -44.75 -17.82 29.24
C PHE A 211 -46.04 -17.00 29.20
N VAL A 212 -46.33 -16.36 28.06
CA VAL A 212 -47.64 -15.78 27.78
C VAL A 212 -48.62 -16.87 27.31
N GLU A 213 -49.85 -16.50 26.99
CA GLU A 213 -50.94 -17.43 26.63
C GLU A 213 -50.61 -18.35 25.43
N ASP A 214 -49.76 -17.89 24.51
CA ASP A 214 -49.31 -18.69 23.36
C ASP A 214 -48.35 -19.83 23.73
N GLN A 215 -47.88 -19.86 24.99
CA GLN A 215 -46.96 -20.86 25.55
C GLN A 215 -45.66 -21.01 24.74
N LEU A 216 -45.27 -19.97 24.00
CA LEU A 216 -44.06 -19.87 23.20
C LEU A 216 -43.22 -18.66 23.65
N HIS A 217 -43.82 -17.48 23.74
CA HIS A 217 -43.12 -16.24 24.11
C HIS A 217 -43.09 -16.05 25.63
N LEU A 218 -42.04 -15.38 26.12
CA LEU A 218 -41.88 -15.12 27.53
C LEU A 218 -42.76 -13.94 27.98
N ASN A 219 -43.26 -14.05 29.21
CA ASN A 219 -43.87 -12.92 29.90
C ASN A 219 -42.81 -12.13 30.68
N ALA A 220 -43.24 -11.10 31.43
CA ALA A 220 -42.33 -10.26 32.22
C ALA A 220 -41.51 -11.06 33.25
N GLU A 221 -42.07 -12.12 33.83
CA GLU A 221 -41.39 -12.99 34.79
C GLU A 221 -40.31 -13.84 34.12
N GLY A 222 -40.58 -14.38 32.94
CA GLY A 222 -39.61 -15.12 32.14
C GLY A 222 -38.41 -14.27 31.73
N TYR A 223 -38.66 -13.05 31.24
CA TYR A 223 -37.58 -12.12 30.91
C TYR A 223 -36.78 -11.68 32.14
N ARG A 224 -37.45 -11.43 33.28
CA ARG A 224 -36.75 -11.13 34.54
C ARG A 224 -35.83 -12.27 34.96
N ARG A 225 -36.29 -13.52 34.84
CA ARG A 225 -35.49 -14.71 35.13
C ARG A 225 -34.24 -14.78 34.26
N TRP A 226 -34.36 -14.55 32.96
CA TRP A 226 -33.20 -14.47 32.05
C TRP A 226 -32.27 -13.31 32.42
N SER A 227 -32.82 -12.11 32.64
CA SER A 227 -32.04 -10.92 32.98
C SER A 227 -31.22 -11.09 34.25
N ASP A 228 -31.82 -11.60 35.33
CA ASP A 228 -31.16 -11.77 36.62
C ASP A 228 -29.95 -12.71 36.55
N HIS A 229 -30.00 -13.74 35.69
CA HIS A 229 -28.92 -14.72 35.54
C HIS A 229 -27.89 -14.32 34.48
N LEU A 230 -28.30 -13.56 33.45
CA LEU A 230 -27.39 -13.08 32.42
C LEU A 230 -26.55 -11.88 32.89
N ARG A 231 -27.10 -11.06 33.80
CA ARG A 231 -26.48 -9.81 34.27
C ARG A 231 -25.05 -9.97 34.81
N PRO A 232 -24.72 -10.96 35.67
CA PRO A 232 -23.35 -11.10 36.19
C PRO A 232 -22.33 -11.44 35.09
N LEU A 233 -22.73 -12.28 34.13
CA LEU A 233 -21.90 -12.61 32.97
C LEU A 233 -21.65 -11.36 32.12
N LEU A 234 -22.69 -10.59 31.80
CA LEU A 234 -22.53 -9.35 31.04
C LEU A 234 -21.64 -8.35 31.78
N ALA A 235 -21.81 -8.18 33.09
CA ALA A 235 -20.95 -7.30 33.88
C ALA A 235 -19.47 -7.71 33.81
N GLN A 236 -19.18 -9.01 33.89
CA GLN A 236 -17.83 -9.55 33.74
C GLN A 236 -17.26 -9.28 32.34
N LEU A 237 -18.02 -9.57 31.28
CA LEU A 237 -17.57 -9.44 29.89
C LEU A 237 -17.43 -7.99 29.44
N VAL A 238 -18.25 -7.09 29.98
CA VAL A 238 -18.12 -5.64 29.75
C VAL A 238 -16.88 -5.09 30.47
N ALA A 239 -16.54 -5.63 31.65
CA ALA A 239 -15.37 -5.23 32.42
C ALA A 239 -14.05 -5.81 31.89
N ASP A 240 -14.08 -6.93 31.15
CA ASP A 240 -12.89 -7.57 30.60
C ASP A 240 -12.28 -6.77 29.43
N ARG A 241 -11.43 -5.79 29.78
CA ARG A 241 -10.57 -5.09 28.83
C ARG A 241 -9.23 -5.80 28.74
N ASN A 242 -9.13 -6.84 27.91
CA ASN A 242 -7.85 -7.50 27.59
C ASN A 242 -6.90 -6.65 26.72
N GLU A 243 -7.24 -5.40 26.47
CA GLU A 243 -6.37 -4.38 25.87
C GLU A 243 -6.62 -3.02 26.52
N ARG A 244 -5.64 -2.13 26.41
CA ARG A 244 -5.78 -0.71 26.81
C ARG A 244 -6.05 0.10 25.56
N MET A 245 -7.06 0.96 25.59
CA MET A 245 -7.49 1.74 24.43
C MET A 245 -7.27 3.24 24.67
N PHE A 246 -6.82 3.94 23.64
CA PHE A 246 -6.81 5.39 23.57
C PHE A 246 -7.53 5.85 22.29
N TYR A 247 -8.30 6.92 22.38
CA TYR A 247 -9.04 7.51 21.26
C TYR A 247 -8.50 8.92 21.01
N VAL A 248 -8.23 9.23 19.75
CA VAL A 248 -7.71 10.52 19.30
C VAL A 248 -8.66 11.09 18.26
N SER A 249 -9.09 12.34 18.41
CA SER A 249 -9.96 13.03 17.46
C SER A 249 -9.48 14.46 17.23
N PRO A 250 -9.54 15.01 16.00
CA PRO A 250 -9.21 16.43 15.78
C PRO A 250 -10.07 17.39 16.62
N ASP A 251 -11.30 16.96 16.98
CA ASP A 251 -12.24 17.71 17.83
C ASP A 251 -12.14 17.34 19.32
N GLY A 252 -11.16 16.51 19.71
CA GLY A 252 -10.96 16.05 21.08
C GLY A 252 -10.36 17.10 22.02
N ASP A 253 -10.05 16.69 23.25
CA ASP A 253 -9.42 17.56 24.26
C ASP A 253 -8.22 16.87 24.94
N ASP A 254 -7.04 17.48 24.88
CA ASP A 254 -5.82 16.92 25.47
C ASP A 254 -5.82 16.90 27.01
N ALA A 255 -6.78 17.60 27.63
CA ALA A 255 -7.08 17.47 29.05
C ALA A 255 -7.77 16.14 29.40
N ALA A 256 -8.41 15.47 28.44
CA ALA A 256 -9.03 14.16 28.64
C ALA A 256 -7.99 13.05 28.94
N ASP A 257 -8.47 11.93 29.47
CA ASP A 257 -7.65 10.72 29.59
C ASP A 257 -7.53 9.95 28.26
N GLY A 258 -8.45 10.18 27.32
CA GLY A 258 -8.49 9.54 26.01
C GLY A 258 -8.93 8.08 26.05
N THR A 259 -9.38 7.55 27.18
CA THR A 259 -9.69 6.11 27.35
C THR A 259 -11.11 5.73 26.92
N HIS A 260 -11.93 6.73 26.57
CA HIS A 260 -13.30 6.56 26.10
C HIS A 260 -13.51 7.32 24.77
N VAL A 261 -14.26 6.74 23.84
CA VAL A 261 -14.45 7.32 22.49
C VAL A 261 -15.17 8.68 22.49
N GLU A 262 -16.06 8.90 23.47
CA GLU A 262 -16.75 10.18 23.70
C GLU A 262 -15.88 11.25 24.40
N SER A 263 -14.71 10.87 24.89
CA SER A 263 -13.74 11.78 25.52
C SER A 263 -12.33 11.55 24.98
N PRO A 264 -12.13 11.71 23.65
CA PRO A 264 -10.85 11.46 23.02
C PRO A 264 -9.86 12.58 23.32
N VAL A 265 -8.56 12.26 23.33
CA VAL A 265 -7.52 13.30 23.29
C VAL A 265 -7.49 13.96 21.90
N ARG A 266 -6.97 15.17 21.82
CA ARG A 266 -6.95 15.94 20.57
C ARG A 266 -5.77 15.57 19.68
N THR A 267 -4.60 15.43 20.28
CA THR A 267 -3.35 15.32 19.53
C THR A 267 -2.73 13.93 19.64
N LEU A 268 -2.03 13.53 18.58
CA LEU A 268 -1.22 12.32 18.58
C LEU A 268 -0.13 12.39 19.66
N ALA A 269 0.51 13.56 19.82
CA ALA A 269 1.54 13.77 20.83
C ALA A 269 1.02 13.42 22.23
N ARG A 270 -0.18 13.89 22.59
CA ARG A 270 -0.81 13.55 23.87
C ARG A 270 -1.12 12.07 23.98
N ALA A 271 -1.64 11.45 22.92
CA ALA A 271 -1.91 10.01 22.92
C ALA A 271 -0.63 9.18 23.18
N PHE A 272 0.48 9.51 22.51
CA PHE A 272 1.75 8.78 22.70
C PHE A 272 2.43 9.08 24.03
N GLU A 273 2.25 10.28 24.60
CA GLU A 273 2.62 10.56 25.98
C GLU A 273 1.91 9.58 26.93
N ARG A 274 0.59 9.36 26.78
CA ARG A 274 -0.16 8.38 27.56
C ARG A 274 0.34 6.95 27.31
N VAL A 275 0.61 6.59 26.06
CA VAL A 275 1.16 5.27 25.71
C VAL A 275 2.47 5.02 26.45
N SER A 276 3.42 5.97 26.45
CA SER A 276 4.72 5.80 27.11
C SER A 276 4.59 5.59 28.63
N GLN A 277 3.63 6.25 29.27
CA GLN A 277 3.35 6.15 30.71
C GLN A 277 2.54 4.90 31.09
N THR A 278 1.95 4.22 30.11
CA THR A 278 1.04 3.09 30.34
C THR A 278 1.81 1.79 30.56
N PRO A 279 1.48 1.00 31.61
CA PRO A 279 2.02 -0.34 31.79
C PRO A 279 1.79 -1.23 30.56
N LYS A 280 2.86 -1.90 30.09
CA LYS A 280 2.83 -2.81 28.92
C LYS A 280 2.41 -4.24 29.32
N ASP A 281 1.46 -4.35 30.25
CA ASP A 281 0.91 -5.61 30.77
C ASP A 281 -0.18 -6.20 29.86
N LYS A 282 -0.74 -5.36 28.97
CA LYS A 282 -1.73 -5.70 27.95
C LYS A 282 -1.35 -5.04 26.62
N PRO A 283 -1.85 -5.54 25.47
CA PRO A 283 -1.80 -4.80 24.21
C PRO A 283 -2.39 -3.40 24.36
N ILE A 284 -1.87 -2.43 23.60
CA ILE A 284 -2.39 -1.06 23.56
C ILE A 284 -2.90 -0.75 22.16
N THR A 285 -4.11 -0.22 22.04
CA THR A 285 -4.71 0.23 20.78
C THR A 285 -4.97 1.73 20.85
N VAL A 286 -4.48 2.48 19.87
CA VAL A 286 -4.72 3.92 19.69
C VAL A 286 -5.59 4.09 18.44
N TYR A 287 -6.87 4.38 18.65
CA TYR A 287 -7.83 4.65 17.59
C TYR A 287 -7.78 6.12 17.16
N LEU A 288 -7.59 6.35 15.86
CA LEU A 288 -7.66 7.67 15.25
C LEU A 288 -9.02 7.85 14.57
N ARG A 289 -9.82 8.79 15.06
CA ARG A 289 -11.06 9.20 14.41
C ARG A 289 -10.79 9.84 13.03
N GLY A 290 -11.81 9.90 12.19
CA GLY A 290 -11.76 10.51 10.86
C GLY A 290 -11.46 12.00 10.97
N GLY A 291 -10.63 12.49 10.05
CA GLY A 291 -10.28 13.91 9.98
C GLY A 291 -8.78 14.16 9.83
N ARG A 292 -8.41 15.44 9.90
CA ARG A 292 -7.04 15.91 9.64
C ARG A 292 -6.32 16.20 10.95
N TYR A 293 -5.19 15.52 11.15
CA TYR A 293 -4.27 15.74 12.24
C TYR A 293 -3.11 16.57 11.71
N ALA A 294 -3.26 17.91 11.78
CA ALA A 294 -2.23 18.83 11.33
C ALA A 294 -1.03 18.82 12.29
N ILE A 295 0.16 18.63 11.74
CA ILE A 295 1.42 18.71 12.47
C ILE A 295 2.39 19.64 11.75
N THR A 296 3.19 20.36 12.51
CA THR A 296 4.27 21.22 12.00
C THR A 296 5.65 20.62 12.25
N GLU A 297 5.74 19.68 13.19
CA GLU A 297 6.93 18.94 13.56
C GLU A 297 6.64 17.44 13.54
N PRO A 298 7.63 16.58 13.24
CA PRO A 298 7.43 15.14 13.20
C PRO A 298 7.10 14.59 14.59
N LEU A 299 6.19 13.62 14.64
CA LEU A 299 5.96 12.81 15.82
C LEU A 299 7.17 11.88 16.02
N ASN A 300 7.91 12.05 17.11
CA ASN A 300 9.07 11.21 17.44
C ASN A 300 8.69 10.16 18.48
N LEU A 301 8.85 8.89 18.15
CA LEU A 301 8.57 7.77 19.04
C LEU A 301 9.87 7.00 19.35
N GLY A 302 10.26 6.94 20.62
CA GLY A 302 11.37 6.13 21.11
C GLY A 302 10.95 4.79 21.71
N SER A 303 11.92 4.08 22.30
CA SER A 303 11.76 2.74 22.89
C SER A 303 10.70 2.62 23.99
N GLU A 304 10.35 3.73 24.65
CA GLU A 304 9.29 3.85 25.64
C GLU A 304 7.88 3.61 25.07
N HIS A 305 7.73 3.70 23.74
CA HIS A 305 6.50 3.41 23.01
C HIS A 305 6.40 1.95 22.53
N SER A 306 7.44 1.14 22.74
CA SER A 306 7.48 -0.26 22.29
C SER A 306 6.44 -1.14 22.97
N GLY A 307 5.98 -2.16 22.24
CA GLY A 307 5.21 -3.29 22.76
C GLY A 307 6.05 -4.56 22.86
N SER A 308 5.39 -5.72 22.94
CA SER A 308 5.99 -7.05 22.75
C SER A 308 5.27 -7.82 21.64
N ALA A 309 5.78 -8.99 21.26
CA ALA A 309 5.14 -9.84 20.25
C ALA A 309 3.69 -10.22 20.66
N GLU A 310 3.47 -10.47 21.96
CA GLU A 310 2.18 -10.82 22.55
C GLU A 310 1.34 -9.59 22.92
N ARG A 311 1.98 -8.45 23.14
CA ARG A 311 1.35 -7.20 23.62
C ARG A 311 1.79 -6.01 22.77
N PRO A 312 1.42 -5.99 21.48
CA PRO A 312 1.84 -4.92 20.58
C PRO A 312 1.17 -3.59 20.94
N VAL A 313 1.74 -2.51 20.42
CA VAL A 313 1.08 -1.20 20.36
C VAL A 313 0.55 -1.01 18.94
N THR A 314 -0.76 -0.90 18.79
CA THR A 314 -1.43 -0.73 17.49
C THR A 314 -2.02 0.67 17.41
N VAL A 315 -1.74 1.37 16.32
CA VAL A 315 -2.28 2.69 15.98
C VAL A 315 -3.11 2.48 14.72
N CYS A 316 -4.40 2.67 14.79
CA CYS A 316 -5.27 2.34 13.67
C CYS A 316 -6.36 3.38 13.46
N ALA A 317 -6.85 3.46 12.23
CA ALA A 317 -8.09 4.16 11.95
C ALA A 317 -9.23 3.57 12.79
N TYR A 318 -10.06 4.45 13.35
CA TYR A 318 -11.35 4.03 13.87
C TYR A 318 -12.16 3.40 12.72
N PRO A 319 -12.91 2.32 12.96
CA PRO A 319 -13.55 1.57 11.89
C PRO A 319 -14.36 2.45 10.93
N ASN A 320 -14.18 2.21 9.63
CA ASN A 320 -14.81 2.95 8.52
C ASN A 320 -14.47 4.45 8.43
N GLU A 321 -13.59 4.97 9.30
CA GLU A 321 -13.12 6.34 9.27
C GLU A 321 -11.75 6.43 8.58
N ARG A 322 -11.38 7.63 8.11
CA ARG A 322 -10.14 7.89 7.36
C ARG A 322 -9.34 9.01 8.03
N PRO A 323 -8.46 8.68 8.99
CA PRO A 323 -7.56 9.65 9.59
C PRO A 323 -6.44 10.04 8.62
N LEU A 324 -6.12 11.33 8.55
CA LEU A 324 -5.02 11.87 7.76
C LEU A 324 -4.06 12.66 8.65
N ILE A 325 -2.85 12.15 8.84
CA ILE A 325 -1.73 12.90 9.43
C ILE A 325 -1.14 13.78 8.34
N THR A 326 -1.21 15.09 8.52
CA THR A 326 -0.87 16.06 7.47
C THR A 326 0.13 17.09 7.98
N GLY A 327 1.23 17.25 7.25
CA GLY A 327 2.18 18.34 7.41
C GLY A 327 1.72 19.64 6.74
N GLY A 328 0.55 19.62 6.10
CA GLY A 328 0.03 20.69 5.25
C GLY A 328 -0.83 21.70 6.00
N ARG A 329 -0.71 22.96 5.59
CA ARG A 329 -1.50 24.11 6.04
C ARG A 329 -2.41 24.58 4.92
N ARG A 330 -3.67 24.85 5.26
CA ARG A 330 -4.62 25.47 4.32
C ARG A 330 -4.24 26.93 4.08
N VAL A 331 -4.20 27.34 2.81
CA VAL A 331 -4.02 28.73 2.40
C VAL A 331 -5.40 29.34 2.17
N THR A 332 -5.69 30.45 2.85
CA THR A 332 -6.98 31.16 2.83
C THR A 332 -6.79 32.61 2.39
N GLY A 333 -7.88 33.37 2.26
CA GLY A 333 -7.81 34.80 1.92
C GLY A 333 -7.57 35.08 0.44
N TRP A 334 -7.96 34.14 -0.42
CA TRP A 334 -7.83 34.28 -1.87
C TRP A 334 -8.68 35.42 -2.41
N GLN A 335 -8.07 36.25 -3.25
CA GLN A 335 -8.72 37.36 -3.95
C GLN A 335 -8.37 37.29 -5.43
N ARG A 336 -9.33 37.68 -6.27
CA ARG A 336 -9.06 37.82 -7.71
C ARG A 336 -8.05 38.94 -7.92
N HIS A 337 -6.94 38.63 -8.59
CA HIS A 337 -5.91 39.59 -8.93
C HIS A 337 -6.21 40.26 -10.28
N ASP A 338 -6.55 39.46 -11.28
CA ASP A 338 -6.90 39.88 -12.63
C ASP A 338 -7.88 38.89 -13.29
N GLU A 339 -7.97 38.87 -14.62
CA GLU A 339 -8.87 37.97 -15.36
C GLU A 339 -8.56 36.49 -15.09
N ASN A 340 -7.27 36.14 -14.95
CA ASN A 340 -6.77 34.78 -14.86
C ASN A 340 -6.24 34.41 -13.47
N LEU A 341 -5.62 35.35 -12.77
CA LEU A 341 -4.90 35.08 -11.53
C LEU A 341 -5.73 35.36 -10.28
N TRP A 342 -5.52 34.50 -9.30
CA TRP A 342 -5.87 34.69 -7.90
C TRP A 342 -4.62 34.88 -7.08
N LYS A 343 -4.74 35.63 -5.99
CA LYS A 343 -3.65 35.84 -5.04
C LYS A 343 -4.09 35.66 -3.59
N ALA A 344 -3.17 35.21 -2.75
CA ALA A 344 -3.30 35.20 -1.30
C ALA A 344 -2.06 35.81 -0.65
N GLU A 345 -2.25 36.64 0.36
CA GLU A 345 -1.16 37.18 1.18
C GLU A 345 -0.86 36.26 2.36
N ILE A 346 0.40 35.88 2.52
CA ILE A 346 0.86 34.95 3.53
C ILE A 346 1.92 35.66 4.38
N ALA A 347 1.51 36.14 5.56
CA ALA A 347 2.38 36.93 6.45
C ALA A 347 3.68 36.19 6.81
N ASP A 348 3.59 34.90 7.13
CA ASP A 348 4.76 34.08 7.49
C ASP A 348 5.76 33.92 6.34
N VAL A 349 5.30 33.95 5.08
CA VAL A 349 6.20 33.95 3.92
C VAL A 349 6.94 35.28 3.83
N LYS A 350 6.21 36.40 3.99
CA LYS A 350 6.81 37.74 4.01
C LYS A 350 7.81 37.92 5.16
N ALA A 351 7.56 37.28 6.29
CA ALA A 351 8.45 37.29 7.46
C ALA A 351 9.67 36.38 7.28
N GLY A 352 9.63 35.44 6.33
CA GLY A 352 10.68 34.43 6.11
C GLY A 352 10.54 33.18 6.99
N ASP A 353 9.43 33.05 7.74
CA ASP A 353 9.15 31.93 8.65
C ASP A 353 8.58 30.70 7.92
N TRP A 354 8.08 30.88 6.69
CA TRP A 354 7.55 29.78 5.88
C TRP A 354 7.91 29.92 4.41
N TYR A 355 8.36 28.82 3.81
CA TYR A 355 8.58 28.69 2.39
C TYR A 355 8.21 27.27 1.95
N PHE A 356 7.60 27.16 0.78
CA PHE A 356 7.18 25.87 0.23
C PHE A 356 7.42 25.78 -1.27
N THR A 357 7.62 24.55 -1.73
CA THR A 357 7.94 24.24 -3.13
C THR A 357 6.88 23.33 -3.76
N GLN A 358 5.80 23.05 -3.05
CA GLN A 358 4.63 22.32 -3.53
C GLN A 358 3.33 23.06 -3.17
N LEU A 359 2.33 22.99 -4.05
CA LEU A 359 0.98 23.47 -3.79
C LEU A 359 -0.02 22.43 -4.27
N PHE A 360 -1.05 22.19 -3.47
CA PHE A 360 -2.13 21.25 -3.79
C PHE A 360 -3.47 21.97 -3.79
N VAL A 361 -4.26 21.76 -4.84
CA VAL A 361 -5.60 22.34 -4.97
C VAL A 361 -6.59 21.20 -5.18
N ASN A 362 -7.59 21.09 -4.28
CA ASN A 362 -8.58 20.02 -4.25
C ASN A 362 -7.96 18.61 -4.30
N GLY A 363 -6.84 18.42 -3.61
CA GLY A 363 -6.13 17.14 -3.57
C GLY A 363 -5.22 16.85 -4.76
N HIS A 364 -5.05 17.78 -5.70
CA HIS A 364 -4.16 17.62 -6.85
C HIS A 364 -2.94 18.54 -6.76
N ARG A 365 -1.75 18.02 -7.06
CA ARG A 365 -0.54 18.84 -7.18
C ARG A 365 -0.69 19.86 -8.32
N ARG A 366 -0.21 21.07 -8.08
CA ARG A 366 -0.15 22.14 -9.08
C ARG A 366 1.28 22.43 -9.49
N THR A 367 1.43 22.76 -10.76
CA THR A 367 2.73 22.98 -11.38
C THR A 367 3.29 24.29 -10.88
N ARG A 368 4.49 24.26 -10.31
CA ARG A 368 5.18 25.52 -10.03
C ARG A 368 5.48 26.21 -11.36
N ALA A 369 5.23 27.51 -11.46
CA ALA A 369 5.41 28.27 -12.70
C ALA A 369 6.78 27.97 -13.31
N ARG A 370 6.78 27.54 -14.57
CA ARG A 370 7.97 27.03 -15.25
C ARG A 370 8.00 27.41 -16.73
N THR A 371 9.19 27.55 -17.29
CA THR A 371 9.42 27.72 -18.73
C THR A 371 10.45 26.70 -19.26
N PRO A 372 10.23 26.12 -20.45
CA PRO A 372 8.99 26.19 -21.22
C PRO A 372 7.87 25.42 -20.47
N ASN A 373 6.61 25.76 -20.76
CA ASN A 373 5.45 25.07 -20.17
C ASN A 373 5.42 23.56 -20.50
N ALA A 374 5.86 23.20 -21.70
CA ALA A 374 5.98 21.82 -22.16
C ALA A 374 7.34 21.60 -22.83
N GLY A 375 7.86 20.37 -22.73
CA GLY A 375 9.18 20.03 -23.26
C GLY A 375 10.32 20.61 -22.44
N PHE A 376 11.44 20.87 -23.12
CA PHE A 376 12.71 21.27 -22.51
C PHE A 376 13.45 22.27 -23.41
N PHE A 377 14.18 23.19 -22.80
CA PHE A 377 15.30 23.85 -23.46
C PHE A 377 16.52 22.91 -23.51
N ARG A 378 17.56 23.33 -24.23
CA ARG A 378 18.84 22.59 -24.33
C ARG A 378 20.02 23.50 -24.11
N VAL A 379 21.01 23.02 -23.37
CA VAL A 379 22.28 23.71 -23.17
C VAL A 379 22.97 23.92 -24.53
N ALA A 380 23.39 25.16 -24.80
CA ALA A 380 23.99 25.57 -26.07
C ALA A 380 25.52 25.48 -26.07
N GLY A 381 26.16 25.51 -24.90
CA GLY A 381 27.62 25.43 -24.79
C GLY A 381 28.12 25.20 -23.37
N PHE A 382 29.40 24.80 -23.25
CA PHE A 382 30.00 24.27 -22.01
C PHE A 382 31.26 25.06 -21.60
N PRO A 383 31.14 26.27 -21.02
CA PRO A 383 32.29 27.09 -20.64
C PRO A 383 33.25 26.39 -19.65
N ASP A 384 32.72 25.52 -18.80
CA ASP A 384 33.49 24.77 -17.80
C ASP A 384 34.00 23.41 -18.33
N GLY A 385 33.71 23.10 -19.59
CA GLY A 385 34.15 21.90 -20.29
C GLY A 385 33.02 20.93 -20.64
N GLY A 386 33.15 20.29 -21.80
CA GLY A 386 32.20 19.34 -22.34
C GLY A 386 32.71 17.90 -22.26
N ASN A 387 32.67 17.22 -23.40
CA ASN A 387 32.96 15.80 -23.51
C ASN A 387 34.43 15.42 -23.30
N GLU A 388 35.34 16.38 -23.44
CA GLU A 388 36.76 16.24 -23.17
C GLU A 388 37.10 16.12 -21.68
N LYS A 389 36.15 16.43 -20.79
CA LYS A 389 36.28 16.26 -19.34
C LYS A 389 35.69 14.92 -18.87
N PRO A 390 35.90 14.49 -17.63
CA PRO A 390 35.07 13.45 -17.01
C PRO A 390 33.60 13.90 -16.85
N TYR A 391 32.64 12.97 -16.89
CA TYR A 391 31.22 13.31 -16.76
C TYR A 391 30.87 13.94 -15.40
N ASN A 392 31.61 13.56 -14.34
CA ASN A 392 31.47 14.05 -12.96
C ASN A 392 32.30 15.32 -12.69
N THR A 393 32.69 16.05 -13.73
CA THR A 393 33.37 17.34 -13.58
C THR A 393 32.37 18.37 -13.03
N PRO A 394 32.66 19.01 -11.88
CA PRO A 394 31.80 20.06 -11.38
C PRO A 394 31.73 21.23 -12.37
N SER A 395 30.53 21.75 -12.61
CA SER A 395 30.31 22.86 -13.55
C SER A 395 29.32 23.86 -12.97
N GLN A 396 29.63 25.15 -13.06
CA GLN A 396 28.90 26.24 -12.43
C GLN A 396 28.14 27.10 -13.43
N GLN A 397 28.43 27.00 -14.72
CA GLN A 397 27.77 27.80 -15.75
C GLN A 397 27.60 27.03 -17.06
N PHE A 398 26.62 27.45 -17.86
CA PHE A 398 26.48 27.01 -19.25
C PHE A 398 26.02 28.14 -20.15
N ALA A 399 26.23 27.97 -21.47
CA ALA A 399 25.66 28.86 -22.47
C ALA A 399 24.25 28.41 -22.87
N PHE A 400 23.31 29.33 -23.00
CA PHE A 400 21.91 29.09 -23.37
C PHE A 400 21.57 29.68 -24.75
N HIS A 401 20.45 29.27 -25.36
CA HIS A 401 20.01 29.87 -26.63
C HIS A 401 19.28 31.20 -26.39
N PRO A 402 19.41 32.18 -27.31
CA PRO A 402 18.74 33.48 -27.15
C PRO A 402 17.24 33.33 -26.86
N GLY A 403 16.78 33.90 -25.75
CA GLY A 403 15.38 33.89 -25.33
C GLY A 403 15.00 32.80 -24.32
N ASP A 404 15.83 31.77 -24.10
CA ASP A 404 15.56 30.72 -23.11
C ASP A 404 15.52 31.29 -21.68
N LEU A 405 16.51 32.11 -21.34
CA LEU A 405 16.64 32.82 -20.06
C LEU A 405 16.69 34.33 -20.29
N LYS A 406 16.10 35.09 -19.38
CA LYS A 406 16.04 36.56 -19.47
C LYS A 406 16.52 37.20 -18.16
N SER A 407 17.42 38.17 -18.29
CA SER A 407 17.97 38.91 -17.14
C SER A 407 17.00 39.97 -16.59
N ASP A 408 15.92 40.28 -17.32
CA ASP A 408 14.90 41.26 -16.95
C ASP A 408 13.72 40.67 -16.16
N TRP A 409 13.76 39.39 -15.80
CA TRP A 409 12.83 38.82 -14.83
C TRP A 409 12.87 39.59 -13.51
N SER A 410 11.74 39.69 -12.82
CA SER A 410 11.64 40.51 -11.60
C SER A 410 12.57 40.02 -10.47
N HIS A 411 12.79 38.70 -10.37
CA HIS A 411 13.62 38.06 -9.35
C HIS A 411 14.37 36.83 -9.91
N PRO A 412 15.37 37.01 -10.80
CA PRO A 412 15.99 35.89 -11.53
C PRO A 412 16.79 34.97 -10.60
N THR A 413 17.36 35.49 -9.52
CA THR A 413 18.13 34.71 -8.52
C THR A 413 17.26 33.81 -7.64
N ASP A 414 15.94 34.03 -7.66
CA ASP A 414 14.95 33.19 -6.99
C ASP A 414 14.50 32.00 -7.85
N ALA A 415 14.80 32.05 -9.16
CA ALA A 415 14.50 30.99 -10.11
C ALA A 415 15.52 29.85 -9.99
N LYS A 416 15.09 28.64 -10.35
CA LYS A 416 15.92 27.44 -10.36
C LYS A 416 15.94 26.82 -11.74
N VAL A 417 17.13 26.50 -12.25
CA VAL A 417 17.30 25.69 -13.46
C VAL A 417 17.36 24.23 -13.05
N ILE A 418 16.44 23.41 -13.59
CA ILE A 418 16.46 21.97 -13.38
C ILE A 418 17.07 21.32 -14.62
N VAL A 419 18.23 20.69 -14.46
CA VAL A 419 18.96 20.04 -15.57
C VAL A 419 18.83 18.53 -15.46
N TYR A 420 18.38 17.89 -16.54
CA TYR A 420 18.28 16.44 -16.66
C TYR A 420 19.46 15.92 -17.45
N HIS A 421 20.37 15.19 -16.81
CA HIS A 421 21.60 14.70 -17.42
C HIS A 421 21.99 13.32 -16.90
N PHE A 422 22.34 12.41 -17.80
CA PHE A 422 22.67 11.02 -17.46
C PHE A 422 21.52 10.36 -16.66
N TRP A 423 21.81 9.87 -15.46
CA TRP A 423 20.89 9.24 -14.50
C TRP A 423 20.49 10.13 -13.33
N THR A 424 20.75 11.44 -13.39
CA THR A 424 20.45 12.39 -12.30
C THR A 424 19.72 13.62 -12.82
N ASP A 425 19.11 14.34 -11.90
CA ASP A 425 18.51 15.65 -12.13
C ASP A 425 19.10 16.65 -11.14
N THR A 426 19.70 17.75 -11.63
CA THR A 426 20.28 18.78 -10.77
C THR A 426 19.40 20.02 -10.69
N HIS A 427 19.23 20.54 -9.48
CA HIS A 427 18.36 21.69 -9.18
C HIS A 427 19.24 22.88 -8.77
N LEU A 428 19.37 23.86 -9.65
CA LEU A 428 20.42 24.88 -9.56
C LEU A 428 19.83 26.29 -9.44
N PRO A 429 19.91 26.93 -8.26
CA PRO A 429 19.56 28.33 -8.09
C PRO A 429 20.45 29.23 -8.95
N ILE A 430 19.83 30.16 -9.68
CA ILE A 430 20.54 31.11 -10.54
C ILE A 430 21.33 32.10 -9.66
N ALA A 431 22.58 32.34 -10.05
CA ALA A 431 23.41 33.41 -9.50
C ALA A 431 23.38 34.66 -10.41
N ASP A 432 23.56 34.47 -11.72
CA ASP A 432 23.56 35.57 -12.70
C ASP A 432 23.16 35.08 -14.10
N ILE A 433 22.57 35.98 -14.90
CA ILE A 433 22.23 35.77 -16.30
C ILE A 433 22.89 36.89 -17.12
N ASP A 434 23.95 36.56 -17.84
CA ASP A 434 24.59 37.43 -18.82
C ASP A 434 23.90 37.26 -20.16
N ALA A 435 22.95 38.15 -20.47
CA ALA A 435 22.17 38.11 -21.70
C ALA A 435 23.00 38.42 -22.94
N ASP A 436 24.08 39.22 -22.84
CA ASP A 436 24.93 39.60 -23.98
C ASP A 436 25.80 38.42 -24.43
N ARG A 437 26.30 37.63 -23.47
CA ARG A 437 27.10 36.43 -23.73
C ARG A 437 26.28 35.15 -23.78
N HIS A 438 24.99 35.23 -23.47
CA HIS A 438 24.06 34.11 -23.28
C HIS A 438 24.62 33.07 -22.29
N LEU A 439 25.09 33.52 -21.13
CA LEU A 439 25.63 32.67 -20.07
C LEU A 439 24.76 32.74 -18.81
N VAL A 440 24.46 31.58 -18.24
CA VAL A 440 23.88 31.50 -16.89
C VAL A 440 24.89 30.90 -15.94
N SER A 441 25.01 31.48 -14.75
CA SER A 441 25.82 30.94 -13.66
C SER A 441 24.97 30.58 -12.46
N PHE A 442 25.42 29.60 -11.68
CA PHE A 442 24.68 29.06 -10.53
C PHE A 442 25.38 29.37 -9.21
N GLN A 443 24.59 29.49 -8.15
CA GLN A 443 25.10 29.78 -6.81
C GLN A 443 26.08 28.71 -6.32
N HIS A 444 25.89 27.48 -6.78
CA HIS A 444 26.76 26.34 -6.52
C HIS A 444 26.95 25.51 -7.80
N PRO A 445 28.09 24.83 -7.97
CA PRO A 445 28.30 23.98 -9.13
C PRO A 445 27.39 22.74 -9.10
N SER A 446 26.95 22.31 -10.27
CA SER A 446 26.49 20.95 -10.50
C SER A 446 27.62 19.96 -10.19
N GLY A 447 27.28 18.75 -9.73
CA GLY A 447 28.24 17.65 -9.58
C GLY A 447 28.65 16.96 -10.88
N LYS A 448 28.11 17.40 -12.02
CA LYS A 448 28.36 16.85 -13.36
C LYS A 448 28.43 17.96 -14.40
N ARG A 449 29.06 17.65 -15.53
CA ARG A 449 29.01 18.53 -16.71
C ARG A 449 27.59 18.62 -17.29
N PHE A 450 27.37 19.64 -18.10
CA PHE A 450 26.05 19.96 -18.66
C PHE A 450 25.73 19.28 -20.01
N THR A 451 26.16 18.03 -20.21
CA THR A 451 25.79 17.20 -21.37
C THR A 451 24.67 16.23 -21.02
N ASP A 452 23.83 15.86 -22.00
CA ASP A 452 22.70 14.93 -21.79
C ASP A 452 23.20 13.49 -21.49
N ASP A 453 24.33 13.11 -22.07
CA ASP A 453 24.98 11.81 -22.00
C ASP A 453 26.50 11.92 -22.27
N PHE A 454 27.12 10.84 -22.75
CA PHE A 454 28.54 10.79 -23.12
C PHE A 454 28.81 11.32 -24.54
N THR A 455 27.83 11.94 -25.21
CA THR A 455 27.96 12.65 -26.49
C THR A 455 28.07 14.18 -26.27
N SER A 456 28.31 14.93 -27.35
CA SER A 456 28.42 16.40 -27.29
C SER A 456 27.09 17.13 -27.12
N ASP A 457 25.97 16.41 -27.06
CA ASP A 457 24.65 16.99 -26.91
C ASP A 457 24.50 17.68 -25.55
N GLY A 458 24.06 18.93 -25.57
CA GLY A 458 23.75 19.68 -24.36
C GLY A 458 22.58 19.10 -23.60
N ALA A 459 22.69 19.14 -22.27
CA ALA A 459 21.67 18.65 -21.36
C ALA A 459 20.33 19.36 -21.57
N ARG A 460 19.23 18.63 -21.38
CA ARG A 460 17.88 19.23 -21.33
C ARG A 460 17.67 19.92 -20.00
N TYR A 461 17.00 21.07 -20.03
CA TYR A 461 16.66 21.79 -18.81
C TYR A 461 15.33 22.52 -18.90
N ILE A 462 14.82 22.88 -17.72
CA ILE A 462 13.66 23.77 -17.51
C ILE A 462 14.05 24.83 -16.49
N VAL A 463 13.30 25.93 -16.43
CA VAL A 463 13.44 26.95 -15.40
C VAL A 463 12.15 27.04 -14.60
N GLU A 464 12.22 26.89 -13.28
CA GLU A 464 11.08 27.02 -12.37
C GLU A 464 11.17 28.29 -11.51
N ASN A 465 10.02 28.67 -10.94
CA ASN A 465 9.87 29.79 -10.02
C ASN A 465 10.09 31.18 -10.66
N VAL A 466 9.60 31.36 -11.89
CA VAL A 466 9.62 32.62 -12.62
C VAL A 466 8.20 33.18 -12.70
N PHE A 467 7.97 34.39 -12.20
CA PHE A 467 6.63 35.01 -12.21
C PHE A 467 6.14 35.26 -13.63
N GLU A 468 7.03 35.72 -14.51
CA GLU A 468 6.76 35.99 -15.92
C GLU A 468 6.47 34.70 -16.73
N ALA A 469 6.70 33.52 -16.14
CA ALA A 469 6.34 32.22 -16.68
C ALA A 469 5.07 31.63 -16.03
N LEU A 470 4.34 32.41 -15.25
CA LEU A 470 3.00 32.06 -14.75
C LEU A 470 1.97 32.41 -15.83
N ASP A 471 1.88 31.59 -16.86
CA ASP A 471 1.13 31.89 -18.09
C ASP A 471 0.19 30.77 -18.56
N ALA A 472 0.01 29.72 -17.74
CA ALA A 472 -0.90 28.61 -18.02
C ALA A 472 -1.78 28.22 -16.81
N PRO A 473 -3.02 27.74 -17.04
CA PRO A 473 -3.86 27.18 -15.98
C PRO A 473 -3.19 26.03 -15.20
N GLY A 474 -3.44 26.00 -13.90
CA GLY A 474 -2.85 25.05 -12.97
C GLY A 474 -1.44 25.40 -12.49
N GLN A 475 -0.90 26.55 -12.90
CA GLN A 475 0.39 27.05 -12.43
C GLN A 475 0.28 27.98 -11.22
N TRP A 476 1.32 28.01 -10.38
CA TRP A 476 1.43 28.92 -9.24
C TRP A 476 2.83 29.51 -9.08
N TYR A 477 2.91 30.68 -8.44
CA TYR A 477 4.18 31.34 -8.09
C TYR A 477 4.10 31.93 -6.68
N LEU A 478 5.12 31.68 -5.86
CA LEU A 478 5.23 32.28 -4.52
C LEU A 478 6.32 33.35 -4.53
N ASN A 479 5.91 34.61 -4.38
CA ASN A 479 6.84 35.71 -4.19
C ASN A 479 7.27 35.76 -2.72
N ARG A 480 8.46 35.24 -2.41
CA ARG A 480 8.95 35.18 -1.02
C ARG A 480 9.24 36.56 -0.42
N HIS A 481 9.53 37.57 -1.25
CA HIS A 481 9.86 38.92 -0.79
C HIS A 481 8.63 39.72 -0.34
N THR A 482 7.47 39.44 -0.94
CA THR A 482 6.21 40.13 -0.63
C THR A 482 5.25 39.28 0.20
N GLY A 483 5.46 37.96 0.22
CA GLY A 483 4.54 36.99 0.82
C GLY A 483 3.30 36.70 -0.02
N ILE A 484 3.27 37.10 -1.29
CA ILE A 484 2.11 36.89 -2.16
C ILE A 484 2.27 35.57 -2.91
N LEU A 485 1.28 34.68 -2.73
CA LEU A 485 1.10 33.49 -3.55
C LEU A 485 0.13 33.81 -4.69
N TYR A 486 0.55 33.60 -5.93
CA TYR A 486 -0.27 33.70 -7.13
C TYR A 486 -0.63 32.32 -7.65
N TYR A 487 -1.86 32.17 -8.14
CA TYR A 487 -2.35 30.92 -8.73
C TYR A 487 -3.27 31.19 -9.92
N TRP A 488 -3.05 30.47 -11.01
CA TRP A 488 -3.96 30.41 -12.15
C TRP A 488 -4.81 29.12 -12.02
N PRO A 489 -6.09 29.19 -11.62
CA PRO A 489 -6.93 28.00 -11.47
C PRO A 489 -7.20 27.29 -12.80
N THR A 490 -7.39 25.98 -12.74
CA THR A 490 -7.89 25.21 -13.89
C THR A 490 -9.37 25.52 -14.11
N VAL A 491 -9.91 25.14 -15.27
CA VAL A 491 -11.34 25.35 -15.60
C VAL A 491 -12.30 24.59 -14.68
N GLU A 492 -11.81 23.59 -13.94
CA GLU A 492 -12.58 22.76 -13.01
C GLU A 492 -12.57 23.31 -11.57
N GLU A 493 -11.81 24.37 -11.30
CA GLU A 493 -11.56 24.88 -9.96
C GLU A 493 -12.30 26.19 -9.68
N ASP A 494 -13.22 26.11 -8.71
CA ASP A 494 -13.87 27.29 -8.14
C ASP A 494 -13.09 27.78 -6.90
N MET A 495 -12.26 28.82 -7.08
CA MET A 495 -11.36 29.31 -6.03
C MET A 495 -12.03 29.68 -4.69
N PRO A 496 -13.20 30.34 -4.65
CA PRO A 496 -13.98 30.53 -3.43
C PRO A 496 -14.27 29.26 -2.62
N GLN A 497 -14.40 28.10 -3.27
CA GLN A 497 -14.68 26.81 -2.63
C GLN A 497 -13.44 25.91 -2.53
N ALA A 498 -12.40 26.21 -3.30
CA ALA A 498 -11.22 25.38 -3.43
C ALA A 498 -10.49 25.18 -2.10
N GLU A 499 -10.09 23.94 -1.84
CA GLU A 499 -9.13 23.62 -0.80
C GLU A 499 -7.71 23.78 -1.36
N VAL A 500 -7.00 24.81 -0.90
CA VAL A 500 -5.59 25.02 -1.26
C VAL A 500 -4.71 24.69 -0.05
N ILE A 501 -3.79 23.73 -0.21
CA ILE A 501 -2.87 23.26 0.84
C ILE A 501 -1.44 23.45 0.38
N ALA A 502 -0.60 23.99 1.26
CA ALA A 502 0.84 24.04 1.11
C ALA A 502 1.52 23.34 2.31
N PRO A 503 2.61 22.58 2.10
CA PRO A 503 3.26 21.82 3.16
C PRO A 503 4.09 22.71 4.10
N VAL A 504 4.20 22.28 5.36
CA VAL A 504 4.97 22.94 6.44
C VAL A 504 5.98 21.95 7.03
N ALA A 505 5.51 20.79 7.50
CA ALA A 505 6.37 19.85 8.23
C ALA A 505 7.36 19.13 7.30
N PRO A 506 8.64 18.99 7.68
CA PRO A 506 9.64 18.28 6.87
C PRO A 506 9.51 16.76 6.93
N ALA A 507 8.85 16.24 7.96
CA ALA A 507 8.56 14.82 8.17
C ALA A 507 7.31 14.70 9.05
N LEU A 508 6.70 13.51 9.07
CA LEU A 508 5.46 13.25 9.80
C LEU A 508 5.65 12.31 11.00
N LEU A 509 6.47 11.27 10.84
CA LEU A 509 6.71 10.26 11.87
C LEU A 509 8.18 9.81 11.86
N ARG A 510 8.80 9.77 13.04
CA ARG A 510 10.13 9.20 13.24
C ARG A 510 10.09 8.17 14.36
N LEU A 511 10.53 6.95 14.06
CA LEU A 511 10.79 5.92 15.07
C LEU A 511 12.30 5.91 15.34
N GLU A 512 12.70 6.32 16.53
CA GLU A 512 14.11 6.60 16.86
C GLU A 512 14.59 5.70 18.00
N GLY A 513 15.18 4.56 17.64
CA GLY A 513 15.93 3.70 18.53
C GLY A 513 17.42 4.05 18.61
N ASP A 514 18.09 3.49 19.61
CA ASP A 514 19.54 3.46 19.77
C ASP A 514 20.06 2.01 19.63
N PRO A 515 20.43 1.57 18.41
CA PRO A 515 20.92 0.21 18.19
C PRO A 515 22.19 -0.13 18.96
N LEU A 516 23.10 0.84 19.17
CA LEU A 516 24.37 0.60 19.87
C LEU A 516 24.14 0.45 21.37
N GLY A 517 23.22 1.25 21.92
CA GLY A 517 22.73 1.12 23.29
C GLY A 517 21.68 0.02 23.49
N ARG A 518 21.35 -0.75 22.45
CA ARG A 518 20.33 -1.83 22.45
C ARG A 518 18.95 -1.40 22.93
N ARG A 519 18.55 -0.16 22.65
CA ARG A 519 17.20 0.36 22.92
C ARG A 519 16.47 0.51 21.59
N TYR A 520 15.61 -0.44 21.25
CA TYR A 520 14.92 -0.48 19.97
C TYR A 520 13.47 0.01 20.11
N VAL A 521 12.92 0.52 19.00
CA VAL A 521 11.47 0.75 18.86
C VAL A 521 10.86 -0.53 18.29
N GLU A 522 10.06 -1.25 19.06
CA GLU A 522 9.64 -2.61 18.70
C GLU A 522 8.14 -2.87 18.85
N HIS A 523 7.59 -3.69 17.95
CA HIS A 523 6.21 -4.17 18.00
C HIS A 523 5.13 -3.06 17.93
N LEU A 524 5.37 -2.05 17.09
CA LEU A 524 4.39 -1.02 16.73
C LEU A 524 3.68 -1.40 15.43
N ARG A 525 2.37 -1.13 15.35
CA ARG A 525 1.58 -1.34 14.13
C ARG A 525 0.85 -0.06 13.77
N PHE A 526 0.86 0.32 12.50
CA PHE A 526 0.12 1.43 11.93
C PHE A 526 -0.83 0.89 10.87
N GLU A 527 -2.14 1.05 11.06
CA GLU A 527 -3.15 0.44 10.20
C GLU A 527 -4.19 1.42 9.66
N GLY A 528 -4.31 1.54 8.34
CA GLY A 528 -5.38 2.35 7.72
C GLY A 528 -5.18 3.86 7.83
N ILE A 529 -3.95 4.34 8.03
CA ILE A 529 -3.65 5.75 8.28
C ILE A 529 -3.15 6.44 7.01
N GLY A 530 -3.63 7.66 6.74
CA GLY A 530 -3.11 8.54 5.70
C GLY A 530 -1.95 9.42 6.20
N PHE A 531 -0.95 9.65 5.35
CA PHE A 531 0.20 10.52 5.56
C PHE A 531 0.35 11.46 4.37
N ALA A 532 0.31 12.78 4.59
CA ALA A 532 0.39 13.74 3.48
C ALA A 532 1.10 15.05 3.79
N HIS A 533 1.51 15.74 2.70
CA HIS A 533 1.97 17.12 2.68
C HIS A 533 3.24 17.39 3.50
N THR A 534 4.34 16.68 3.20
CA THR A 534 5.67 17.05 3.69
C THR A 534 6.33 18.09 2.81
N GLN A 535 7.10 18.99 3.42
CA GLN A 535 7.89 20.02 2.74
C GLN A 535 9.35 19.59 2.68
N TRP A 536 10.03 19.83 1.56
CA TRP A 536 11.48 19.75 1.50
C TRP A 536 12.05 20.75 0.50
N GLU A 537 13.09 21.44 0.93
CA GLU A 537 13.97 22.22 0.07
C GLU A 537 15.38 21.64 0.18
N LEU A 538 16.10 21.61 -0.95
CA LEU A 538 17.49 21.21 -0.95
C LEU A 538 18.32 22.14 -0.04
N PRO A 539 19.17 21.59 0.85
CA PRO A 539 20.06 22.39 1.66
C PRO A 539 21.00 23.25 0.80
N PRO A 540 21.49 24.41 1.29
CA PRO A 540 22.50 25.19 0.59
C PRO A 540 23.71 24.34 0.17
N GLY A 541 24.12 24.44 -1.09
CA GLY A 541 25.21 23.64 -1.66
C GLY A 541 24.79 22.25 -2.19
N ASP A 542 23.60 21.75 -1.87
CA ASP A 542 23.06 20.51 -2.45
C ASP A 542 22.29 20.82 -3.74
N CYS A 543 22.59 20.07 -4.80
CA CYS A 543 21.94 20.19 -6.10
C CYS A 543 21.22 18.91 -6.53
N ASN A 544 21.02 17.91 -5.65
CA ASN A 544 20.46 16.58 -5.99
C ASN A 544 21.31 15.79 -7.00
N ASN A 545 22.63 15.81 -6.84
CA ASN A 545 23.56 15.07 -7.71
C ASN A 545 23.72 13.58 -7.34
N ALA A 546 23.18 13.15 -6.20
CA ALA A 546 23.28 11.77 -5.74
C ALA A 546 22.38 10.84 -6.56
N GLN A 547 22.90 9.66 -6.92
CA GLN A 547 22.12 8.62 -7.60
C GLN A 547 20.90 8.23 -6.76
N ALA A 548 19.79 7.95 -7.43
CA ALA A 548 18.51 7.63 -6.80
C ALA A 548 17.93 8.77 -5.93
N SER A 549 18.42 10.00 -6.05
CA SER A 549 18.11 11.09 -5.11
C SER A 549 18.25 10.64 -3.64
N SER A 550 19.31 9.87 -3.36
CA SER A 550 19.47 9.16 -2.09
C SER A 550 19.67 10.09 -0.88
N THR A 551 19.83 11.39 -1.08
CA THR A 551 19.95 12.40 -0.02
C THR A 551 18.62 13.05 0.36
N VAL A 552 17.58 12.92 -0.47
CA VAL A 552 16.23 13.45 -0.17
C VAL A 552 15.67 12.71 1.06
N PRO A 553 15.16 13.40 2.09
CA PRO A 553 14.64 12.75 3.30
C PRO A 553 13.32 12.00 3.01
N ALA A 554 12.71 11.41 4.04
CA ALA A 554 11.41 10.73 3.94
C ALA A 554 10.37 11.29 4.91
N ALA A 555 9.09 11.09 4.58
CA ALA A 555 7.97 11.52 5.41
C ALA A 555 7.85 10.67 6.68
N VAL A 556 8.18 9.38 6.58
CA VAL A 556 8.28 8.46 7.71
C VAL A 556 9.67 7.84 7.75
N SER A 557 10.35 7.92 8.90
CA SER A 557 11.68 7.33 9.07
C SER A 557 11.77 6.39 10.26
N LEU A 558 12.48 5.27 10.09
CA LEU A 558 12.75 4.28 11.13
C LEU A 558 14.26 4.17 11.34
N LYS A 559 14.71 4.19 12.59
CA LYS A 559 16.10 3.89 12.99
C LYS A 559 16.06 2.99 14.21
N GLY A 560 16.83 1.91 14.24
CA GLY A 560 16.80 0.95 15.34
C GLY A 560 15.39 0.43 15.65
N ALA A 561 14.59 0.17 14.61
CA ALA A 561 13.22 -0.30 14.75
C ALA A 561 13.09 -1.77 14.35
N ARG A 562 12.31 -2.56 15.09
CA ARG A 562 12.07 -3.97 14.80
C ARG A 562 10.62 -4.38 14.92
N HIS A 563 10.16 -5.30 14.09
CA HIS A 563 8.77 -5.78 14.12
C HIS A 563 7.75 -4.63 14.02
N VAL A 564 8.11 -3.55 13.32
CA VAL A 564 7.21 -2.43 13.04
C VAL A 564 6.46 -2.69 11.75
N HIS A 565 5.14 -2.59 11.80
CA HIS A 565 4.27 -2.88 10.67
C HIS A 565 3.48 -1.64 10.23
N PHE A 566 3.47 -1.36 8.93
CA PHE A 566 2.55 -0.42 8.28
C PHE A 566 1.68 -1.19 7.31
N ASP A 567 0.37 -1.19 7.57
CA ASP A 567 -0.58 -1.98 6.82
C ASP A 567 -1.80 -1.16 6.37
N ARG A 568 -2.14 -1.25 5.08
CA ARG A 568 -3.27 -0.49 4.49
C ARG A 568 -3.14 1.03 4.69
N CYS A 569 -1.93 1.55 4.86
CA CYS A 569 -1.69 2.98 4.98
C CYS A 569 -1.60 3.64 3.59
N THR A 570 -1.84 4.94 3.54
CA THR A 570 -1.70 5.76 2.33
C THR A 570 -0.64 6.84 2.56
N PHE A 571 0.32 6.94 1.65
CA PHE A 571 1.34 7.99 1.63
C PHE A 571 1.14 8.80 0.35
N GLU A 572 0.69 10.04 0.49
CA GLU A 572 0.25 10.82 -0.66
C GLU A 572 0.68 12.27 -0.60
N ARG A 573 0.92 12.89 -1.76
CA ARG A 573 1.22 14.33 -1.86
C ARG A 573 2.40 14.74 -0.99
N LEU A 574 3.52 14.03 -1.14
CA LEU A 574 4.72 14.23 -0.32
C LEU A 574 5.79 15.05 -1.07
N GLY A 575 6.52 15.89 -0.34
CA GLY A 575 7.70 16.62 -0.81
C GLY A 575 9.02 15.83 -0.69
N THR A 576 8.93 14.59 -0.21
CA THR A 576 10.06 13.73 0.18
C THR A 576 9.92 12.31 -0.43
N TYR A 577 10.81 11.38 -0.05
CA TYR A 577 10.49 9.95 -0.10
C TYR A 577 9.29 9.64 0.83
N ALA A 578 8.57 8.54 0.58
CA ALA A 578 7.50 8.13 1.49
C ALA A 578 8.05 7.56 2.79
N VAL A 579 8.92 6.54 2.69
CA VAL A 579 9.45 5.83 3.85
C VAL A 579 10.97 5.62 3.74
N GLU A 580 11.68 5.90 4.84
CA GLU A 580 13.08 5.54 5.02
C GLU A 580 13.26 4.57 6.20
N ILE A 581 14.01 3.49 5.99
CA ILE A 581 14.40 2.53 7.01
C ILE A 581 15.92 2.59 7.12
N ARG A 582 16.43 2.99 8.27
CA ARG A 582 17.82 3.36 8.49
C ARG A 582 18.53 2.32 9.36
N GLU A 583 19.70 2.69 9.88
CA GLU A 583 20.63 1.80 10.56
C GLU A 583 19.99 1.04 11.73
N GLY A 584 20.30 -0.26 11.81
CA GLY A 584 19.92 -1.14 12.92
C GLY A 584 18.47 -1.61 12.92
N CYS A 585 17.74 -1.43 11.82
CA CYS A 585 16.36 -1.90 11.67
C CYS A 585 16.30 -3.35 11.16
N ARG A 586 15.43 -4.20 11.72
CA ARG A 586 15.19 -5.58 11.22
C ARG A 586 13.72 -5.99 11.33
N ASP A 587 13.30 -6.97 10.54
CA ASP A 587 11.95 -7.58 10.64
C ASP A 587 10.76 -6.61 10.54
N ASN A 588 10.91 -5.51 9.79
CA ASN A 588 9.83 -4.53 9.60
C ASN A 588 8.99 -4.89 8.36
N ARG A 589 7.71 -4.52 8.37
CA ARG A 589 6.76 -4.90 7.31
C ARG A 589 5.96 -3.71 6.80
N PHE A 590 5.89 -3.59 5.49
CA PHE A 590 5.10 -2.59 4.79
C PHE A 590 4.20 -3.34 3.80
N THR A 591 2.95 -3.55 4.21
CA THR A 591 2.00 -4.38 3.46
C THR A 591 0.77 -3.62 3.00
N ARG A 592 0.33 -3.86 1.75
CA ARG A 592 -0.94 -3.31 1.23
C ARG A 592 -1.07 -1.79 1.31
N ASN A 593 0.05 -1.08 1.27
CA ASN A 593 0.06 0.38 1.30
C ASN A 593 -0.12 0.96 -0.10
N HIS A 594 -0.60 2.19 -0.15
CA HIS A 594 -0.70 2.98 -1.38
C HIS A 594 0.22 4.20 -1.28
N ILE A 595 1.17 4.30 -2.20
CA ILE A 595 2.11 5.43 -2.30
C ILE A 595 1.86 6.13 -3.63
N VAL A 596 1.46 7.39 -3.61
CA VAL A 596 1.03 8.13 -4.81
C VAL A 596 1.42 9.61 -4.71
N ASP A 597 1.84 10.20 -5.83
CA ASP A 597 2.19 11.63 -5.90
C ASP A 597 3.28 12.04 -4.89
N VAL A 598 4.45 11.38 -5.01
CA VAL A 598 5.62 11.66 -4.16
C VAL A 598 6.73 12.34 -4.95
N ALA A 599 7.29 13.41 -4.37
CA ALA A 599 8.37 14.18 -4.97
C ALA A 599 9.65 13.34 -5.16
N GLY A 600 9.97 12.49 -4.18
CA GLY A 600 11.06 11.51 -4.23
C GLY A 600 10.56 10.11 -4.60
N GLY A 601 11.07 9.07 -3.93
CA GLY A 601 10.70 7.68 -4.20
C GLY A 601 9.75 7.07 -3.17
N GLY A 602 9.45 5.78 -3.33
CA GLY A 602 8.59 5.04 -2.40
C GLY A 602 9.33 4.67 -1.11
N PHE A 603 10.18 3.65 -1.19
CA PHE A 603 10.93 3.15 -0.03
C PHE A 603 12.43 3.32 -0.23
N ARG A 604 13.12 3.79 0.82
CA ARG A 604 14.57 3.69 0.96
C ARG A 604 14.92 2.85 2.18
N VAL A 605 15.67 1.77 1.98
CA VAL A 605 16.20 0.92 3.04
C VAL A 605 17.71 1.05 3.02
N THR A 606 18.29 1.56 4.10
CA THR A 606 19.71 1.84 4.24
C THR A 606 20.21 1.34 5.60
N GLY A 607 21.49 0.97 5.67
CA GLY A 607 22.11 0.48 6.90
C GLY A 607 23.62 0.67 6.88
N GLY A 608 24.26 0.25 7.98
CA GLY A 608 25.71 0.26 8.05
C GLY A 608 26.35 -0.60 6.95
N ASN A 609 27.39 -0.09 6.29
CA ASN A 609 28.25 -0.79 5.33
C ASN A 609 29.23 -1.75 6.03
N GLU A 610 29.95 -2.63 5.32
CA GLU A 610 30.84 -3.70 5.83
C GLU A 610 31.85 -3.29 6.91
N HIS A 611 32.14 -1.99 7.07
CA HIS A 611 32.98 -1.43 8.13
C HIS A 611 32.22 -1.05 9.41
N SER A 612 30.89 -0.92 9.32
CA SER A 612 30.00 -0.57 10.42
C SER A 612 29.81 -1.70 11.45
N HIS A 613 29.49 -1.32 12.68
CA HIS A 613 29.14 -2.27 13.75
C HIS A 613 27.94 -3.16 13.34
N PRO A 614 27.93 -4.47 13.66
CA PRO A 614 26.84 -5.37 13.28
C PRO A 614 25.44 -4.95 13.76
N LEU A 615 25.33 -4.21 14.87
CA LEU A 615 24.03 -3.68 15.35
C LEU A 615 23.48 -2.53 14.49
N LEU A 616 24.28 -1.95 13.59
CA LEU A 616 23.84 -0.92 12.65
C LEU A 616 23.40 -1.51 11.30
N ARG A 617 23.45 -2.84 11.14
CA ARG A 617 22.98 -3.52 9.93
C ARG A 617 21.48 -3.46 9.83
N THR A 618 21.01 -3.29 8.60
CA THR A 618 19.59 -3.20 8.29
C THR A 618 19.22 -4.28 7.30
N GLY A 619 18.12 -4.97 7.55
CA GLY A 619 17.73 -6.12 6.73
C GLY A 619 16.38 -6.70 7.11
N GLU A 620 16.03 -7.82 6.50
CA GLU A 620 14.79 -8.58 6.79
C GLU A 620 13.51 -7.72 6.71
N THR A 621 13.54 -6.66 5.90
CA THR A 621 12.35 -5.83 5.65
C THR A 621 11.49 -6.50 4.59
N VAL A 622 10.19 -6.57 4.86
CA VAL A 622 9.17 -7.02 3.89
C VAL A 622 8.42 -5.82 3.34
N ILE A 623 8.53 -5.58 2.04
CA ILE A 623 7.74 -4.61 1.27
C ILE A 623 6.87 -5.42 0.32
N ALA A 624 5.60 -5.65 0.67
CA ALA A 624 4.73 -6.53 -0.10
C ALA A 624 3.31 -6.02 -0.36
N ASP A 625 2.74 -6.40 -1.51
CA ASP A 625 1.36 -6.06 -1.88
C ASP A 625 1.07 -4.55 -1.94
N ASN A 626 2.10 -3.71 -2.12
CA ASN A 626 1.95 -2.26 -2.19
C ASN A 626 1.70 -1.80 -3.63
N ARG A 627 1.02 -0.66 -3.77
CA ARG A 627 0.97 0.12 -5.02
C ARG A 627 1.85 1.34 -4.86
N ILE A 628 2.86 1.50 -5.71
CA ILE A 628 3.92 2.50 -5.61
C ILE A 628 4.00 3.27 -6.91
N GLY A 629 3.41 4.47 -6.94
CA GLY A 629 3.47 5.37 -8.08
C GLY A 629 2.25 6.29 -8.20
N PRO A 630 2.37 7.42 -8.94
CA PRO A 630 3.58 7.97 -9.53
C PRO A 630 4.61 8.47 -8.49
N TYR A 631 5.90 8.37 -8.81
CA TYR A 631 7.02 8.83 -7.97
C TYR A 631 8.04 9.63 -8.79
N GLY A 632 8.95 10.32 -8.11
CA GLY A 632 9.96 11.19 -8.73
C GLY A 632 9.41 12.50 -9.26
N GLN A 633 8.28 12.99 -8.71
CA GLN A 633 7.55 14.14 -9.26
C GLN A 633 8.32 15.48 -9.18
N VAL A 634 9.35 15.55 -8.34
CA VAL A 634 10.28 16.70 -8.25
C VAL A 634 11.71 16.23 -8.46
N PHE A 635 12.08 15.12 -7.82
CA PHE A 635 13.40 14.51 -7.91
C PHE A 635 13.34 13.31 -8.85
N ALA A 636 13.51 13.57 -10.15
CA ALA A 636 13.23 12.61 -11.22
C ALA A 636 14.07 11.34 -11.14
N SER A 637 15.28 11.42 -10.58
CA SER A 637 16.17 10.28 -10.40
C SER A 637 15.80 9.37 -9.23
N ALA A 638 14.80 9.71 -8.42
CA ALA A 638 14.32 8.84 -7.34
C ALA A 638 13.77 7.50 -7.86
N VAL A 639 13.80 6.48 -7.00
CA VAL A 639 13.39 5.10 -7.35
C VAL A 639 12.17 4.63 -6.56
N GLY A 640 11.45 3.64 -7.08
CA GLY A 640 10.30 3.06 -6.36
C GLY A 640 10.72 2.41 -5.05
N VAL A 641 11.71 1.52 -5.09
CA VAL A 641 12.32 0.87 -3.92
C VAL A 641 13.84 0.87 -4.03
N LEU A 642 14.52 1.38 -3.01
CA LEU A 642 15.98 1.46 -2.92
C LEU A 642 16.50 0.62 -1.75
N LEU A 643 17.38 -0.35 -1.99
CA LEU A 643 18.02 -1.18 -0.97
C LEU A 643 19.54 -0.94 -0.95
N MET A 644 20.03 -0.19 0.04
CA MET A 644 21.43 0.21 0.20
C MET A 644 22.10 -0.53 1.36
N HIS A 645 23.18 -1.28 1.10
CA HIS A 645 23.95 -2.00 2.12
C HIS A 645 23.10 -2.89 3.07
N THR A 646 22.10 -3.58 2.53
CA THR A 646 21.10 -4.31 3.33
C THR A 646 20.91 -5.76 2.90
N ASP A 647 20.52 -6.60 3.85
CA ASP A 647 20.46 -8.07 3.67
C ASP A 647 19.05 -8.65 3.94
N GLY A 648 18.72 -9.77 3.29
CA GLY A 648 17.53 -10.56 3.63
C GLY A 648 16.18 -9.89 3.33
N ASN A 649 16.14 -8.80 2.55
CA ASN A 649 14.90 -8.07 2.30
C ASN A 649 14.02 -8.79 1.28
N ARG A 650 12.70 -8.59 1.39
CA ARG A 650 11.69 -9.16 0.50
C ARG A 650 10.86 -8.04 -0.10
N VAL A 651 11.07 -7.77 -1.39
CA VAL A 651 10.25 -6.84 -2.19
C VAL A 651 9.38 -7.69 -3.09
N GLU A 652 8.14 -7.94 -2.68
CA GLU A 652 7.31 -8.99 -3.28
C GLU A 652 5.90 -8.55 -3.62
N HIS A 653 5.36 -8.97 -4.77
CA HIS A 653 3.95 -8.71 -5.11
C HIS A 653 3.59 -7.21 -5.08
N ASN A 654 4.50 -6.31 -5.44
CA ASN A 654 4.18 -4.88 -5.54
C ASN A 654 3.82 -4.49 -6.97
N GLU A 655 2.98 -3.47 -7.13
CA GLU A 655 2.83 -2.72 -8.37
C GLU A 655 3.70 -1.46 -8.26
N ILE A 656 4.66 -1.29 -9.17
CA ILE A 656 5.57 -0.14 -9.19
C ILE A 656 5.44 0.52 -10.55
N HIS A 657 4.95 1.75 -10.58
CA HIS A 657 4.53 2.35 -11.84
C HIS A 657 4.74 3.85 -11.96
N HIS A 658 4.79 4.34 -13.20
CA HIS A 658 4.74 5.78 -13.51
C HIS A 658 5.84 6.61 -12.79
N GLY A 659 7.02 6.01 -12.60
CA GLY A 659 8.23 6.70 -12.14
C GLY A 659 9.04 7.26 -13.30
N TYR A 660 9.90 8.26 -13.04
CA TYR A 660 10.79 8.83 -14.06
C TYR A 660 12.15 8.12 -14.19
N TYR A 661 12.43 7.13 -13.33
CA TYR A 661 13.68 6.38 -13.32
C TYR A 661 13.44 4.89 -13.01
N THR A 662 14.29 4.27 -12.18
CA THR A 662 14.29 2.83 -11.89
C THR A 662 13.15 2.41 -10.96
N GLY A 663 12.60 1.20 -11.18
CA GLY A 663 11.58 0.59 -10.33
C GLY A 663 12.15 0.13 -8.98
N VAL A 664 13.07 -0.84 -9.03
CA VAL A 664 13.75 -1.38 -7.84
C VAL A 664 15.27 -1.31 -8.04
N SER A 665 16.00 -0.77 -7.06
CA SER A 665 17.46 -0.73 -7.03
C SER A 665 17.98 -1.51 -5.81
N VAL A 666 18.91 -2.44 -6.03
CA VAL A 666 19.42 -3.35 -4.98
C VAL A 666 20.93 -3.39 -4.93
N GLY A 667 21.50 -3.16 -3.75
CA GLY A 667 22.93 -3.08 -3.53
C GLY A 667 23.45 -1.65 -3.61
N TRP A 668 24.70 -1.41 -3.21
CA TRP A 668 25.26 -0.04 -3.13
C TRP A 668 26.79 -0.01 -3.11
N HIS A 669 27.42 -0.80 -3.98
CA HIS A 669 28.88 -0.87 -4.11
C HIS A 669 29.29 -0.91 -5.58
N TRP A 670 30.01 0.12 -6.03
CA TRP A 670 30.63 0.13 -7.36
C TRP A 670 31.91 -0.68 -7.30
N GLY A 671 31.83 -1.93 -7.77
CA GLY A 671 32.95 -2.87 -7.85
C GLY A 671 32.77 -4.17 -7.06
N TYR A 672 33.81 -5.01 -7.11
CA TYR A 672 33.79 -6.39 -6.61
C TYR A 672 34.23 -6.54 -5.14
N GLN A 673 34.30 -5.44 -4.39
CA GLN A 673 34.61 -5.50 -2.96
C GLN A 673 33.55 -6.25 -2.15
N ARG A 674 33.95 -6.64 -0.93
CA ARG A 674 33.02 -7.22 0.04
C ARG A 674 31.86 -6.26 0.28
N SER A 675 30.66 -6.77 0.09
CA SER A 675 29.41 -6.07 0.32
C SER A 675 28.58 -6.79 1.39
N VAL A 676 27.66 -6.03 1.98
CA VAL A 676 26.71 -6.50 2.99
C VAL A 676 25.46 -7.03 2.34
N SER A 677 25.17 -6.54 1.13
CA SER A 677 23.98 -6.91 0.38
C SER A 677 24.02 -8.39 0.06
N ARG A 678 23.03 -9.15 0.52
CA ARG A 678 22.92 -10.59 0.29
C ARG A 678 21.51 -11.05 0.61
N ASP A 679 21.15 -12.22 0.12
CA ASP A 679 19.91 -12.90 0.47
C ASP A 679 18.65 -12.04 0.21
N ASN A 680 18.73 -11.04 -0.68
CA ASN A 680 17.60 -10.17 -1.02
C ASN A 680 16.72 -10.84 -2.06
N ARG A 681 15.40 -10.73 -1.92
CA ARG A 681 14.43 -11.35 -2.82
C ARG A 681 13.53 -10.29 -3.44
N ILE A 682 13.67 -10.09 -4.74
CA ILE A 682 12.84 -9.19 -5.56
C ILE A 682 11.96 -10.06 -6.44
N ALA A 683 10.69 -10.20 -6.10
CA ALA A 683 9.90 -11.25 -6.72
C ALA A 683 8.43 -10.94 -6.95
N TYR A 684 7.91 -11.45 -8.06
CA TYR A 684 6.50 -11.28 -8.41
C TYR A 684 6.05 -9.82 -8.37
N ASN A 685 6.93 -8.87 -8.64
CA ASN A 685 6.54 -7.46 -8.76
C ASN A 685 6.08 -7.20 -10.19
N HIS A 686 5.08 -6.34 -10.33
CA HIS A 686 4.64 -5.78 -11.60
C HIS A 686 5.20 -4.37 -11.72
N ILE A 687 6.19 -4.19 -12.59
CA ILE A 687 6.92 -2.93 -12.77
C ILE A 687 6.62 -2.39 -14.17
N HIS A 688 5.99 -1.22 -14.28
CA HIS A 688 5.61 -0.71 -15.59
C HIS A 688 5.51 0.81 -15.74
N HIS A 689 5.60 1.28 -16.99
CA HIS A 689 5.48 2.70 -17.35
C HIS A 689 6.51 3.57 -16.61
N ILE A 690 7.74 3.09 -16.51
CA ILE A 690 8.82 3.76 -15.79
C ILE A 690 9.84 4.38 -16.76
N GLY A 691 10.65 5.30 -16.25
CA GLY A 691 11.67 6.03 -16.99
C GLY A 691 11.11 7.16 -17.87
N GLN A 692 9.99 6.90 -18.55
CA GLN A 692 9.18 7.88 -19.30
C GLN A 692 9.98 8.79 -20.25
N GLY A 693 11.15 8.34 -20.72
CA GLY A 693 12.02 9.12 -21.60
C GLY A 693 12.73 10.31 -20.94
N LEU A 694 12.65 10.45 -19.61
CA LEU A 694 13.22 11.60 -18.91
C LEU A 694 14.70 11.42 -18.57
N LEU A 695 15.11 10.30 -17.99
CA LEU A 695 16.52 10.03 -17.65
C LEU A 695 17.07 8.85 -18.45
N SER A 696 18.38 8.66 -18.40
CA SER A 696 19.13 7.55 -19.01
C SER A 696 19.71 6.61 -17.94
N ASP A 697 20.34 5.51 -18.36
CA ASP A 697 21.09 4.58 -17.50
C ASP A 697 20.26 3.92 -16.39
N MET A 698 19.11 3.37 -16.76
CA MET A 698 18.13 2.85 -15.81
C MET A 698 17.63 1.46 -16.16
N GLY A 699 17.01 0.77 -15.20
CA GLY A 699 16.35 -0.51 -15.41
C GLY A 699 15.03 -0.66 -14.65
N GLY A 700 14.20 -1.63 -15.03
CA GLY A 700 13.07 -2.08 -14.21
C GLY A 700 13.55 -2.56 -12.84
N ILE A 701 14.50 -3.49 -12.87
CA ILE A 701 15.29 -3.88 -11.71
C ILE A 701 16.76 -3.59 -11.99
N TYR A 702 17.38 -2.81 -11.13
CA TYR A 702 18.80 -2.44 -11.15
C TYR A 702 19.52 -3.11 -9.98
N THR A 703 20.71 -3.67 -10.21
CA THR A 703 21.54 -4.23 -9.14
C THR A 703 22.96 -3.69 -9.17
N LEU A 704 23.61 -3.67 -8.00
CA LEU A 704 24.95 -3.10 -7.83
C LEU A 704 25.75 -3.84 -6.74
N GLY A 705 27.01 -4.15 -7.02
CA GLY A 705 27.93 -4.79 -6.08
C GLY A 705 27.68 -6.27 -5.80
N VAL A 706 28.62 -6.89 -5.07
CA VAL A 706 28.58 -8.33 -4.75
C VAL A 706 27.35 -8.65 -3.91
N SER A 707 26.48 -9.57 -4.34
CA SER A 707 25.24 -9.88 -3.63
C SER A 707 24.84 -11.37 -3.64
N PRO A 708 25.57 -12.22 -2.90
CA PRO A 708 25.30 -13.66 -2.88
C PRO A 708 23.92 -13.96 -2.29
N GLY A 709 23.25 -14.98 -2.81
CA GLY A 709 21.93 -15.40 -2.35
C GLY A 709 20.79 -14.46 -2.78
N THR A 710 21.08 -13.32 -3.41
CA THR A 710 20.07 -12.43 -3.95
C THR A 710 19.41 -13.04 -5.18
N VAL A 711 18.08 -12.97 -5.24
CA VAL A 711 17.27 -13.55 -6.31
C VAL A 711 16.26 -12.54 -6.87
N LEU A 712 16.21 -12.45 -8.21
CA LEU A 712 15.22 -11.70 -8.97
C LEU A 712 14.32 -12.71 -9.67
N VAL A 713 13.09 -12.91 -9.18
CA VAL A 713 12.28 -14.05 -9.61
C VAL A 713 10.80 -13.78 -9.86
N GLY A 714 10.27 -14.21 -11.00
CA GLY A 714 8.83 -14.15 -11.27
C GLY A 714 8.29 -12.73 -11.52
N ASN A 715 9.16 -11.73 -11.76
CA ASN A 715 8.72 -10.35 -11.97
C ASN A 715 8.14 -10.17 -13.37
N ARG A 716 7.16 -9.28 -13.50
CA ARG A 716 6.61 -8.80 -14.77
C ARG A 716 7.05 -7.35 -14.98
N ILE A 717 7.87 -7.10 -15.99
CA ILE A 717 8.49 -5.79 -16.25
C ILE A 717 8.16 -5.35 -17.67
N HIS A 718 7.52 -4.19 -17.84
CA HIS A 718 7.24 -3.67 -19.19
C HIS A 718 7.05 -2.16 -19.29
N ASP A 719 6.96 -1.63 -20.51
CA ASP A 719 6.87 -0.19 -20.77
C ASP A 719 8.02 0.59 -20.10
N VAL A 720 9.25 0.11 -20.30
CA VAL A 720 10.45 0.74 -19.75
C VAL A 720 11.07 1.67 -20.80
N GLN A 721 11.04 2.97 -20.53
CA GLN A 721 11.60 3.99 -21.42
C GLN A 721 12.83 4.64 -20.81
N ALA A 722 13.62 5.32 -21.64
CA ALA A 722 14.76 6.13 -21.22
C ALA A 722 15.03 7.22 -22.26
N ASN A 723 15.86 8.21 -21.95
CA ASN A 723 16.18 9.31 -22.87
C ASN A 723 17.13 8.87 -23.99
N ARG A 724 18.43 8.71 -23.72
CA ARG A 724 19.45 8.46 -24.75
C ARG A 724 19.95 7.03 -24.75
N TYR A 725 20.19 6.47 -23.57
CA TYR A 725 20.67 5.11 -23.36
C TYR A 725 20.09 4.54 -22.06
N GLY A 726 20.12 3.23 -21.90
CA GLY A 726 19.45 2.55 -20.79
C GLY A 726 17.94 2.44 -20.98
N GLY A 727 17.20 2.09 -19.94
CA GLY A 727 15.79 1.68 -20.11
C GLY A 727 15.70 0.18 -20.39
N TRP A 728 16.46 -0.58 -19.61
CA TRP A 728 16.53 -2.02 -19.67
C TRP A 728 15.48 -2.66 -18.76
N GLY A 729 15.09 -3.90 -19.04
CA GLY A 729 14.19 -4.63 -18.15
C GLY A 729 14.87 -4.97 -16.83
N ILE A 730 15.93 -5.78 -16.91
CA ILE A 730 16.81 -6.12 -15.78
C ILE A 730 18.22 -5.66 -16.12
N TYR A 731 18.81 -4.89 -15.21
CA TYR A 731 20.11 -4.27 -15.36
C TYR A 731 21.02 -4.66 -14.20
N ASN A 732 21.98 -5.54 -14.47
CA ASN A 732 23.06 -5.83 -13.52
C ASN A 732 24.24 -4.90 -13.79
N ASP A 733 24.44 -3.93 -12.90
CA ASP A 733 25.48 -2.91 -13.00
C ASP A 733 26.70 -3.23 -12.10
N GLU A 734 27.65 -2.31 -11.98
CA GLU A 734 29.00 -2.49 -11.47
C GLU A 734 29.13 -3.34 -10.21
N GLY A 735 29.88 -4.43 -10.34
CA GLY A 735 30.16 -5.36 -9.26
C GLY A 735 29.04 -6.36 -8.97
N SER A 736 27.88 -6.27 -9.64
CA SER A 736 26.77 -7.23 -9.49
C SER A 736 27.31 -8.65 -9.60
N SER A 737 27.21 -9.42 -8.52
CA SER A 737 27.79 -10.76 -8.47
C SER A 737 26.96 -11.78 -7.71
N HIS A 738 26.95 -13.01 -8.20
CA HIS A 738 26.32 -14.17 -7.54
C HIS A 738 24.80 -14.01 -7.33
N ILE A 739 24.14 -13.36 -8.29
CA ILE A 739 22.69 -13.12 -8.31
C ILE A 739 22.03 -14.14 -9.23
N LEU A 740 20.86 -14.64 -8.82
CA LEU A 740 20.00 -15.48 -9.65
C LEU A 740 18.88 -14.63 -10.27
N VAL A 741 18.77 -14.64 -11.59
CA VAL A 741 17.70 -14.01 -12.38
C VAL A 741 16.88 -15.12 -13.03
N GLU A 742 15.69 -15.39 -12.48
CA GLU A 742 14.91 -16.57 -12.85
C GLU A 742 13.41 -16.30 -13.05
N ASP A 743 12.76 -16.98 -14.00
CA ASP A 743 11.30 -16.96 -14.17
C ASP A 743 10.69 -15.56 -14.42
N ASN A 744 11.46 -14.57 -14.91
CA ASN A 744 10.95 -13.22 -15.14
C ASN A 744 10.34 -13.08 -16.55
N LEU A 745 9.25 -12.32 -16.65
CA LEU A 745 8.68 -11.87 -17.91
C LEU A 745 9.01 -10.39 -18.12
N VAL A 746 9.79 -10.10 -19.14
CA VAL A 746 10.24 -8.74 -19.48
C VAL A 746 9.87 -8.42 -20.92
N TYR A 747 9.13 -7.33 -21.15
CA TYR A 747 8.78 -6.94 -22.51
C TYR A 747 8.61 -5.43 -22.72
N ASP A 748 8.57 -4.97 -23.97
CA ASP A 748 8.35 -3.55 -24.31
C ASP A 748 9.35 -2.59 -23.61
N THR A 749 10.63 -2.94 -23.69
CA THR A 749 11.74 -2.10 -23.20
C THR A 749 12.29 -1.25 -24.34
N LYS A 750 12.73 -0.02 -24.06
CA LYS A 750 13.36 0.82 -25.10
C LYS A 750 14.67 0.20 -25.59
N PHE A 751 15.52 -0.24 -24.67
CA PHE A 751 16.75 -0.96 -24.95
C PHE A 751 16.55 -2.45 -24.66
N ALA A 752 17.61 -3.19 -24.32
CA ALA A 752 17.56 -4.61 -24.04
C ALA A 752 16.60 -5.02 -22.90
N GLY A 753 15.97 -6.17 -23.04
CA GLY A 753 15.25 -6.82 -21.93
C GLY A 753 16.20 -7.18 -20.79
N TYR A 754 17.47 -7.49 -21.11
CA TYR A 754 18.51 -7.79 -20.14
C TYR A 754 19.83 -7.09 -20.49
N ASN A 755 20.45 -6.42 -19.50
CA ASN A 755 21.73 -5.75 -19.64
C ASN A 755 22.74 -6.18 -18.57
N ILE A 756 23.99 -6.34 -19.02
CA ILE A 756 25.14 -6.68 -18.20
C ILE A 756 26.18 -5.55 -18.30
N HIS A 757 26.47 -4.88 -17.17
CA HIS A 757 27.55 -3.92 -17.05
C HIS A 757 28.41 -4.28 -15.83
N TYR A 758 29.68 -4.65 -16.05
CA TYR A 758 30.61 -5.01 -14.98
C TYR A 758 30.05 -6.04 -13.97
N ALA A 759 29.38 -7.09 -14.45
CA ALA A 759 28.82 -8.14 -13.60
C ALA A 759 29.68 -9.42 -13.64
N LYS A 760 29.57 -10.22 -12.58
CA LYS A 760 30.31 -11.47 -12.41
C LYS A 760 29.42 -12.63 -11.95
N GLU A 761 29.51 -13.76 -12.65
CA GLU A 761 28.86 -15.02 -12.28
C GLU A 761 27.35 -14.88 -11.98
N ILE A 762 26.64 -14.09 -12.79
CA ILE A 762 25.18 -13.99 -12.73
C ILE A 762 24.56 -15.23 -13.39
N THR A 763 23.60 -15.88 -12.72
CA THR A 763 22.83 -16.96 -13.34
C THR A 763 21.52 -16.39 -13.87
N VAL A 764 21.30 -16.49 -15.18
CA VAL A 764 20.11 -15.95 -15.87
C VAL A 764 19.41 -17.10 -16.56
N ARG A 765 18.26 -17.51 -16.03
CA ARG A 765 17.59 -18.69 -16.57
C ARG A 765 16.08 -18.65 -16.53
N ASN A 766 15.44 -19.36 -17.46
CA ASN A 766 13.99 -19.50 -17.49
C ASN A 766 13.22 -18.17 -17.59
N ASN A 767 13.82 -17.14 -18.19
CA ASN A 767 13.17 -15.85 -18.40
C ASN A 767 12.61 -15.72 -19.82
N ILE A 768 11.60 -14.89 -19.99
CA ILE A 768 11.12 -14.42 -21.29
C ILE A 768 11.53 -12.96 -21.43
N PHE A 769 12.36 -12.67 -22.43
CA PHE A 769 12.71 -11.31 -22.86
C PHE A 769 12.08 -11.09 -24.22
N ALA A 770 11.14 -10.15 -24.32
CA ALA A 770 10.40 -9.92 -25.56
C ALA A 770 10.31 -8.46 -25.97
N PHE A 771 10.25 -8.17 -27.26
CA PHE A 771 9.95 -6.83 -27.77
C PHE A 771 10.85 -5.70 -27.22
N GLY A 772 12.16 -5.96 -27.06
CA GLY A 772 13.12 -4.88 -26.90
C GLY A 772 13.15 -4.02 -28.16
N ARG A 773 13.04 -2.70 -28.06
CA ARG A 773 12.84 -1.85 -29.24
C ARG A 773 14.12 -1.67 -30.06
N LEU A 774 15.24 -1.40 -29.41
CA LEU A 774 16.54 -1.16 -30.06
C LEU A 774 17.46 -2.36 -29.96
N GLU A 775 17.36 -3.13 -28.87
CA GLU A 775 18.28 -4.20 -28.50
C GLU A 775 17.49 -5.27 -27.73
N GLN A 776 17.94 -6.53 -27.74
CA GLN A 776 17.32 -7.61 -26.94
C GLN A 776 18.16 -7.99 -25.73
N LEU A 777 19.46 -8.22 -25.94
CA LEU A 777 20.46 -8.49 -24.91
C LEU A 777 21.63 -7.54 -25.09
N SER A 778 22.05 -6.87 -24.02
CA SER A 778 23.20 -5.97 -24.04
C SER A 778 24.26 -6.40 -23.04
N ARG A 779 25.53 -6.22 -23.45
CA ARG A 779 26.69 -6.42 -22.60
C ARG A 779 27.69 -5.30 -22.83
N SER A 780 27.80 -4.38 -21.88
CA SER A 780 28.55 -3.14 -22.09
C SER A 780 30.07 -3.32 -22.02
N ILE A 781 30.58 -4.26 -21.20
CA ILE A 781 32.02 -4.42 -20.92
C ILE A 781 32.43 -5.91 -20.88
N ILE A 782 33.66 -6.20 -21.32
CA ILE A 782 34.32 -7.50 -21.17
C ILE A 782 35.36 -7.44 -20.05
N GLU A 783 35.26 -8.37 -19.10
CA GLU A 783 36.16 -8.51 -17.97
C GLU A 783 36.80 -9.89 -17.91
N PRO A 784 37.98 -10.06 -17.26
CA PRO A 784 38.72 -11.32 -17.22
C PRO A 784 38.12 -12.34 -16.23
N HIS A 785 36.81 -12.53 -16.25
CA HIS A 785 36.06 -13.55 -15.52
C HIS A 785 34.74 -13.85 -16.22
N LYS A 786 34.02 -14.87 -15.75
CA LYS A 786 32.65 -15.14 -16.22
C LYS A 786 31.72 -14.03 -15.73
N SER A 787 30.99 -13.45 -16.66
CA SER A 787 29.99 -12.41 -16.38
C SER A 787 28.62 -13.00 -16.10
N CYS A 788 28.16 -13.90 -16.97
CA CYS A 788 26.89 -14.59 -16.80
C CYS A 788 26.90 -16.04 -17.31
N PHE A 789 25.95 -16.82 -16.78
CA PHE A 789 25.49 -18.10 -17.27
C PHE A 789 24.04 -17.90 -17.73
N PHE A 790 23.80 -17.87 -19.04
CA PHE A 790 22.51 -17.54 -19.64
C PHE A 790 21.88 -18.78 -20.29
N GLU A 791 20.93 -19.40 -19.60
CA GLU A 791 20.40 -20.70 -19.99
C GLU A 791 18.88 -20.82 -19.96
N ARG A 792 18.28 -21.57 -20.89
CA ARG A 792 16.83 -21.83 -20.89
C ARG A 792 16.00 -20.54 -20.90
N ASN A 793 16.43 -19.49 -21.61
CA ASN A 793 15.63 -18.29 -21.78
C ASN A 793 14.94 -18.28 -23.16
N ILE A 794 13.85 -17.53 -23.28
CA ILE A 794 13.21 -17.21 -24.56
C ILE A 794 13.49 -15.75 -24.87
N VAL A 795 14.05 -15.48 -26.04
CA VAL A 795 14.25 -14.14 -26.58
C VAL A 795 13.42 -13.99 -27.85
N TYR A 796 12.35 -13.21 -27.77
CA TYR A 796 11.39 -13.00 -28.85
C TYR A 796 11.37 -11.54 -29.29
N PHE A 797 11.62 -11.24 -30.56
CA PHE A 797 11.75 -9.86 -31.00
C PHE A 797 11.34 -9.66 -32.45
N GLU A 798 10.97 -8.45 -32.82
CA GLU A 798 10.54 -8.12 -34.19
C GLU A 798 11.50 -7.12 -34.87
N GLN A 799 12.29 -6.41 -34.07
CA GLN A 799 13.20 -5.36 -34.48
C GLN A 799 14.36 -5.23 -33.48
N GLY A 800 15.34 -4.39 -33.81
CA GLY A 800 16.51 -4.17 -32.97
C GLY A 800 17.56 -5.28 -33.07
N GLU A 801 18.69 -5.08 -32.41
CA GLU A 801 19.81 -6.01 -32.42
C GLU A 801 19.64 -7.10 -31.35
N LEU A 802 19.91 -8.36 -31.70
CA LEU A 802 19.82 -9.47 -30.74
C LEU A 802 20.88 -9.36 -29.63
N LEU A 803 22.16 -9.27 -30.03
CA LEU A 803 23.30 -9.15 -29.12
C LEU A 803 24.02 -7.82 -29.40
N ASN A 804 23.79 -6.80 -28.55
CA ASN A 804 24.39 -5.47 -28.69
C ASN A 804 25.64 -5.31 -27.81
N ASN A 805 26.60 -4.48 -28.24
CA ASN A 805 27.87 -4.17 -27.58
C ASN A 805 28.90 -5.33 -27.57
N GLN A 806 29.41 -5.71 -26.40
CA GLN A 806 30.67 -6.43 -26.22
C GLN A 806 30.48 -7.95 -25.98
N TRP A 807 30.03 -8.66 -27.01
CA TRP A 807 29.82 -10.14 -26.98
C TRP A 807 30.97 -10.94 -27.61
N GLY A 808 32.12 -10.31 -27.84
CA GLY A 808 33.31 -10.95 -28.40
C GLY A 808 34.01 -11.86 -27.39
N ASP A 809 34.73 -12.86 -27.92
CA ASP A 809 35.68 -13.63 -27.12
C ASP A 809 36.96 -12.84 -26.90
N ARG A 810 37.50 -12.92 -25.68
CA ARG A 810 38.75 -12.28 -25.29
C ARG A 810 39.49 -13.22 -24.34
N PRO A 811 40.75 -13.58 -24.63
CA PRO A 811 41.52 -14.46 -23.76
C PRO A 811 41.68 -13.81 -22.39
N TYR A 812 41.47 -14.59 -21.34
CA TYR A 812 41.81 -14.22 -19.97
C TYR A 812 42.37 -15.41 -19.21
N GLU A 813 43.28 -15.12 -18.28
CA GLU A 813 43.85 -16.14 -17.40
C GLU A 813 42.89 -16.42 -16.25
N PHE A 814 42.40 -17.65 -16.20
CA PHE A 814 41.57 -18.15 -15.11
C PHE A 814 42.44 -18.89 -14.09
N TYR A 815 42.51 -18.37 -12.87
CA TYR A 815 43.17 -19.03 -11.75
C TYR A 815 42.24 -20.07 -11.14
N TYR A 816 42.46 -21.35 -11.43
CA TYR A 816 41.60 -22.45 -10.97
C TYR A 816 42.13 -23.13 -9.69
N GLN A 817 43.33 -22.76 -9.23
CA GLN A 817 43.87 -23.19 -7.94
C GLN A 817 44.59 -22.03 -7.24
N PRO A 818 44.53 -21.95 -5.90
CA PRO A 818 45.24 -20.93 -5.12
C PRO A 818 46.77 -21.14 -5.04
N ARG A 819 47.34 -22.12 -5.76
CA ARG A 819 48.78 -22.44 -5.78
C ARG A 819 49.45 -21.98 -7.08
N PRO A 820 50.76 -21.66 -7.08
CA PRO A 820 51.49 -21.34 -8.30
C PRO A 820 51.41 -22.49 -9.31
N GLY A 821 51.03 -22.19 -10.57
CA GLY A 821 50.89 -23.16 -11.67
C GLY A 821 49.45 -23.55 -12.04
N GLY A 822 48.44 -22.95 -11.42
CA GLY A 822 47.02 -23.22 -11.68
C GLY A 822 46.30 -22.16 -12.52
N THR A 823 46.91 -21.64 -13.59
CA THR A 823 46.22 -20.76 -14.56
C THR A 823 45.85 -21.53 -15.82
N ARG A 824 44.62 -21.31 -16.32
CA ARG A 824 44.19 -21.76 -17.65
C ARG A 824 43.71 -20.55 -18.43
N THR A 825 44.25 -20.32 -19.62
CA THR A 825 43.68 -19.34 -20.54
C THR A 825 42.33 -19.85 -21.04
N THR A 826 41.31 -19.01 -20.94
CA THR A 826 39.98 -19.26 -21.50
C THR A 826 39.61 -18.06 -22.36
N GLU A 827 38.90 -18.32 -23.46
CA GLU A 827 38.60 -17.30 -24.46
C GLU A 827 37.22 -16.69 -24.27
N SER A 828 36.33 -17.34 -23.50
CA SER A 828 34.97 -16.89 -23.32
C SER A 828 34.64 -16.48 -21.89
N THR A 829 34.15 -15.25 -21.74
CA THR A 829 33.84 -14.56 -20.47
C THR A 829 32.34 -14.60 -20.13
N PHE A 830 31.59 -15.49 -20.78
CA PHE A 830 30.17 -15.75 -20.56
C PHE A 830 29.86 -17.16 -21.06
N ASP A 831 28.73 -17.74 -20.65
CA ASP A 831 28.24 -19.02 -21.17
C ASP A 831 26.75 -18.86 -21.53
N MET A 832 26.38 -19.25 -22.75
CA MET A 832 24.98 -19.24 -23.21
C MET A 832 24.64 -20.58 -23.83
N ASP A 833 23.55 -21.21 -23.41
CA ASP A 833 23.09 -22.47 -23.97
C ASP A 833 21.61 -22.77 -23.66
N TRP A 834 20.99 -23.70 -24.39
CA TRP A 834 19.59 -24.13 -24.19
C TRP A 834 18.54 -23.02 -24.33
N ASN A 835 18.84 -21.95 -25.06
CA ASN A 835 17.93 -20.81 -25.25
C ASN A 835 17.06 -20.98 -26.50
N VAL A 836 15.91 -20.31 -26.54
CA VAL A 836 15.11 -20.15 -27.75
C VAL A 836 15.21 -18.69 -28.21
N TYR A 837 15.63 -18.49 -29.45
CA TYR A 837 15.65 -17.18 -30.11
C TYR A 837 14.65 -17.17 -31.26
N PHE A 838 13.88 -16.11 -31.40
CA PHE A 838 12.95 -16.00 -32.51
C PHE A 838 12.64 -14.57 -32.91
N ASN A 839 12.58 -14.36 -34.22
CA ASN A 839 12.04 -13.16 -34.81
C ASN A 839 11.16 -13.54 -36.00
N PRO A 840 9.84 -13.21 -35.99
CA PRO A 840 8.91 -13.62 -37.04
C PRO A 840 9.18 -12.92 -38.38
N ASN A 841 9.90 -11.80 -38.37
CA ASN A 841 10.22 -10.99 -39.55
C ASN A 841 11.62 -11.30 -40.11
N LEU A 842 12.40 -12.17 -39.45
CA LEU A 842 13.79 -12.43 -39.81
C LEU A 842 14.01 -13.92 -40.07
N PRO A 843 14.41 -14.31 -41.29
CA PRO A 843 14.73 -15.71 -41.54
C PRO A 843 16.06 -16.09 -40.83
N PRO A 844 16.26 -17.37 -40.43
CA PRO A 844 17.38 -17.79 -39.59
C PRO A 844 18.76 -17.44 -40.14
N GLU A 845 18.94 -17.46 -41.46
CA GLU A 845 20.19 -17.12 -42.13
C GLU A 845 20.56 -15.63 -42.05
N GLN A 846 19.58 -14.77 -41.75
CA GLN A 846 19.79 -13.33 -41.53
C GLN A 846 19.99 -12.98 -40.06
N ALA A 847 19.71 -13.91 -39.14
CA ALA A 847 20.02 -13.74 -37.73
C ALA A 847 21.52 -13.46 -37.53
N ARG A 848 21.84 -12.48 -36.68
CA ARG A 848 23.22 -12.12 -36.33
C ARG A 848 23.44 -12.22 -34.83
N PHE A 849 24.43 -13.02 -34.45
CA PHE A 849 24.95 -13.17 -33.10
C PHE A 849 26.33 -12.53 -33.07
N ASN A 850 26.42 -11.27 -32.61
CA ASN A 850 27.64 -10.48 -32.63
C ASN A 850 28.33 -10.49 -34.03
N GLY A 851 27.54 -10.14 -35.06
CA GLY A 851 27.98 -10.12 -36.46
C GLY A 851 28.11 -11.48 -37.16
N LYS A 852 27.94 -12.61 -36.46
CA LYS A 852 28.08 -13.97 -36.99
C LYS A 852 26.69 -14.60 -37.25
N SER A 853 26.59 -15.55 -38.19
CA SER A 853 25.37 -16.37 -38.32
C SER A 853 25.19 -17.30 -37.13
N PHE A 854 23.97 -17.78 -36.89
CA PHE A 854 23.68 -18.73 -35.81
C PHE A 854 24.51 -20.02 -35.93
N ASP A 855 24.66 -20.58 -37.14
CA ASP A 855 25.50 -21.76 -37.38
C ASP A 855 26.97 -21.53 -37.02
N HIS A 856 27.52 -20.35 -37.35
CA HIS A 856 28.91 -20.02 -37.03
C HIS A 856 29.09 -19.79 -35.52
N TRP A 857 28.10 -19.17 -34.87
CA TRP A 857 28.04 -19.02 -33.41
C TRP A 857 28.02 -20.38 -32.71
N ASN A 858 27.18 -21.30 -33.18
CA ASN A 858 27.07 -22.67 -32.68
C ASN A 858 28.36 -23.48 -32.86
N LYS A 859 28.97 -23.42 -34.05
CA LYS A 859 30.27 -24.07 -34.33
C LYS A 859 31.43 -23.52 -33.50
N ALA A 860 31.35 -22.26 -33.06
CA ALA A 860 32.29 -21.66 -32.11
C ALA A 860 32.07 -22.14 -30.66
N GLY A 861 31.15 -23.08 -30.43
CA GLY A 861 30.91 -23.70 -29.13
C GLY A 861 29.93 -22.93 -28.24
N LYS A 862 29.25 -21.92 -28.76
CA LYS A 862 28.25 -21.10 -28.03
C LYS A 862 26.84 -21.54 -28.40
N ASP A 863 25.89 -21.50 -27.46
CA ASP A 863 24.48 -21.83 -27.75
C ASP A 863 24.31 -23.17 -28.48
N ARG A 864 25.08 -24.19 -28.05
CA ARG A 864 25.22 -25.48 -28.75
C ARG A 864 23.90 -26.23 -28.90
N HIS A 865 23.04 -26.12 -27.89
CA HIS A 865 21.74 -26.76 -27.80
C HIS A 865 20.57 -25.78 -27.95
N SER A 866 20.87 -24.49 -28.08
CA SER A 866 19.86 -23.45 -28.32
C SER A 866 19.22 -23.63 -29.70
N ARG A 867 18.04 -23.03 -29.88
CA ARG A 867 17.27 -23.11 -31.13
C ARG A 867 16.86 -21.73 -31.63
N TRP A 868 17.00 -21.50 -32.92
CA TRP A 868 16.26 -20.45 -33.62
C TRP A 868 14.91 -21.02 -34.06
N ALA A 869 13.84 -20.80 -33.29
CA ALA A 869 12.53 -21.42 -33.53
C ALA A 869 11.40 -20.63 -32.87
N ASP A 870 10.22 -20.65 -33.50
CA ASP A 870 9.00 -20.07 -32.94
C ASP A 870 8.70 -20.69 -31.56
N PRO A 871 8.67 -19.91 -30.46
CA PRO A 871 8.39 -20.44 -29.14
C PRO A 871 6.94 -20.91 -28.97
N ARG A 872 6.06 -20.71 -29.96
CA ARG A 872 4.63 -21.09 -29.90
C ARG A 872 3.89 -20.41 -28.75
N PHE A 873 4.05 -19.10 -28.64
CA PHE A 873 3.21 -18.33 -27.72
C PHE A 873 1.73 -18.44 -28.11
N VAL A 874 0.82 -18.29 -27.13
CA VAL A 874 -0.62 -18.26 -27.38
C VAL A 874 -0.95 -17.09 -28.31
N ASN A 875 -0.49 -15.88 -27.97
CA ASN A 875 -0.59 -14.67 -28.82
C ASN A 875 0.44 -13.60 -28.39
N ALA A 876 1.62 -13.60 -29.04
CA ALA A 876 2.69 -12.65 -28.71
C ALA A 876 2.34 -11.19 -29.03
N GLU A 877 1.59 -10.93 -30.12
CA GLU A 877 1.15 -9.58 -30.51
C GLU A 877 0.28 -8.95 -29.42
N ALA A 878 -0.60 -9.74 -28.80
CA ALA A 878 -1.42 -9.33 -27.65
C ALA A 878 -0.68 -9.42 -26.29
N ARG A 879 0.64 -9.63 -26.29
CA ARG A 879 1.48 -9.81 -25.09
C ARG A 879 1.05 -10.99 -24.20
N ASP A 880 0.45 -12.02 -24.80
CA ASP A 880 0.15 -13.30 -24.15
C ASP A 880 1.28 -14.31 -24.44
N PHE A 881 2.24 -14.35 -23.51
CA PHE A 881 3.45 -15.17 -23.59
C PHE A 881 3.29 -16.58 -23.00
N ARG A 882 2.06 -17.04 -22.76
CA ARG A 882 1.83 -18.44 -22.39
C ARG A 882 2.24 -19.35 -23.55
N LEU A 883 2.85 -20.49 -23.24
CA LEU A 883 3.33 -21.44 -24.26
C LEU A 883 2.23 -22.45 -24.62
N ARG A 884 2.15 -22.78 -25.92
CA ARG A 884 1.36 -23.93 -26.39
C ARG A 884 2.09 -25.24 -26.04
N PRO A 885 1.37 -26.38 -25.93
CA PRO A 885 1.97 -27.67 -25.56
C PRO A 885 3.07 -28.19 -26.50
N ASP A 886 3.07 -27.74 -27.76
CA ASP A 886 4.06 -28.10 -28.80
C ASP A 886 5.24 -27.11 -28.87
N SER A 887 5.42 -26.25 -27.87
CA SER A 887 6.50 -25.27 -27.85
C SER A 887 7.89 -25.96 -27.79
N PRO A 888 8.84 -25.58 -28.67
CA PRO A 888 10.20 -26.10 -28.63
C PRO A 888 10.95 -25.70 -27.35
N ALA A 889 10.51 -24.65 -26.66
CA ALA A 889 11.13 -24.24 -25.39
C ALA A 889 10.94 -25.32 -24.30
N LEU A 890 9.82 -26.04 -24.31
CA LEU A 890 9.54 -27.11 -23.35
C LEU A 890 10.52 -28.27 -23.49
N GLU A 891 10.92 -28.62 -24.72
CA GLU A 891 11.92 -29.66 -24.99
C GLU A 891 13.32 -29.28 -24.48
N LEU A 892 13.63 -27.98 -24.43
CA LEU A 892 14.88 -27.46 -23.88
C LEU A 892 14.84 -27.28 -22.34
N GLY A 893 13.73 -27.67 -21.70
CA GLY A 893 13.55 -27.61 -20.26
C GLY A 893 13.05 -26.27 -19.74
N PHE A 894 12.54 -25.38 -20.60
CA PHE A 894 11.86 -24.17 -20.16
C PHE A 894 10.59 -24.53 -19.37
N ARG A 895 10.40 -23.91 -18.21
CA ARG A 895 9.20 -24.03 -17.39
C ARG A 895 8.27 -22.84 -17.67
N PRO A 896 7.02 -23.08 -18.12
CA PRO A 896 6.06 -22.00 -18.36
C PRO A 896 5.92 -21.03 -17.19
N LEU A 897 5.85 -19.74 -17.50
CA LEU A 897 5.62 -18.68 -16.52
C LEU A 897 4.12 -18.43 -16.35
N ASP A 898 3.73 -18.02 -15.15
CA ASP A 898 2.39 -17.51 -14.86
C ASP A 898 2.49 -16.00 -14.58
N PRO A 899 2.22 -15.14 -15.59
CA PRO A 899 2.40 -13.69 -15.46
C PRO A 899 1.38 -13.04 -14.53
N ASP A 900 0.24 -13.69 -14.24
CA ASP A 900 -0.82 -13.15 -13.40
C ASP A 900 -0.49 -13.22 -11.90
N ARG A 901 0.62 -13.89 -11.54
CA ARG A 901 1.14 -13.91 -10.17
C ARG A 901 1.88 -12.64 -9.77
N ALA A 902 2.31 -11.83 -10.74
CA ALA A 902 3.02 -10.60 -10.49
C ALA A 902 2.07 -9.45 -10.13
N GLY A 903 2.48 -8.63 -9.16
CA GLY A 903 1.69 -7.52 -8.63
C GLY A 903 0.95 -7.88 -7.33
N PRO A 904 0.18 -6.92 -6.77
CA PRO A 904 -0.51 -7.06 -5.50
C PRO A 904 -1.50 -8.21 -5.52
N ARG A 905 -1.38 -9.10 -4.53
CA ARG A 905 -2.30 -10.23 -4.43
C ARG A 905 -3.67 -9.73 -4.03
N GLN A 906 -4.68 -10.12 -4.82
CA GLN A 906 -6.05 -9.93 -4.39
C GLN A 906 -6.34 -10.81 -3.19
N ARG A 907 -7.11 -10.30 -2.23
CA ARG A 907 -7.64 -11.13 -1.16
C ARG A 907 -8.56 -12.15 -1.84
N THR A 908 -8.21 -13.43 -1.83
CA THR A 908 -9.28 -14.44 -1.89
C THR A 908 -10.11 -14.16 -0.63
N PRO A 909 -11.40 -13.79 -0.72
CA PRO A 909 -12.25 -13.97 0.45
C PRO A 909 -12.03 -15.43 0.84
N ALA A 910 -11.66 -15.68 2.11
CA ALA A 910 -11.47 -17.05 2.58
C ALA A 910 -12.67 -17.85 2.07
N VAL A 911 -12.39 -18.85 1.25
CA VAL A 911 -13.45 -19.64 0.62
C VAL A 911 -14.31 -20.17 1.76
N ASN A 912 -15.59 -19.79 1.70
CA ASN A 912 -16.62 -19.95 2.73
C ASN A 912 -16.67 -21.33 3.38
#